data_AF-A0A1Y3X5A2-F1
#
_entry.id   AF-A0A1Y3X5A2-F1
#
_cell.length_a   1.000
_cell.length_b   1.000
_cell.length_c   1.000
_cell.angle_alpha   90.00
_cell.angle_beta   90.00
_cell.angle_gamma   90.00
#
_symmetry.space_group_name_H-M   'P 1'
#
loop_
_entity.id
_entity.type
_entity.pdbx_description
1 polymer ?
#
loop_
_entity_poly.entity_id
_entity_poly.type
_entity_poly.pdbx_seq_one_letter_code
_entity_poly.pdbx_strand_id
1 'polypeptide(L)'
;MCILSLLSFAGCRDEEPVQSAEGKRTITVNLGIAMSRVALDDTDLGDDSQPTDMKVWIFEHGTGNRLAYITETQPVFSGSDALGELVNTKEYVVEVENEIQALDFYVVLNSENGTGLNLEEAATPSQIKEATFTGVKANLKDNQVPAYGCLENFDVSKHRNSYDVPAIKLTRAVGKLELFFTKENENSELMIKKVTLTKLPDKGYLVKPETYSLNYSDDPRTLFESEEEKGTEITAVLTETDASLGDFSQYQDDASKLQSLMSAYLLENPDGGKWAGTEDDGNLDYTYPENLTNVTDNRYVMTVNYSIGGTDKMQVVYLPAIERNVWNKIFARVKGGTLQIQYKAMPWETVVTSIGYAPQPVFPDEEGKTVFDSDDRYESEDYYVLLPKKEYDGKDTRSLMYELYTEAKSGDPEAVLCYVCRPGYVDNSKVDNLTYLKDGSGGARFYFMLTGPEGATWEAHLNDPEGNFAFSTTFEDSEFEDNADGYPVGVYKVTHGIARLKPYVIQIIATHNYTGTTDNPKQEGTESEVKYPEITTPAGNQEWGDKTYFGNNYLTTWGEKQWNDKNVISAEFYITVKLTDGTEYELDINPSYNGYNQKAFSDEGFYYKDNRRYAGTDTRIWIRQLRAQYNGEHGIKNYVDMAKHVDERSEDEWWRVNPYWNTDNE
;
A
#
# COMPACT_ATOMS: atom_id res chain seq x y z
N MET A 1 -0.71 50.81 25.44
CA MET A 1 0.44 50.81 24.52
C MET A 1 1.61 50.18 25.25
N CYS A 2 1.89 48.90 24.97
CA CYS A 2 3.19 48.23 25.17
C CYS A 2 3.07 46.79 24.63
N ILE A 3 3.29 46.70 23.32
CA ILE A 3 4.02 45.68 22.55
C ILE A 3 4.08 44.27 23.16
N LEU A 4 3.28 43.38 22.56
CA LEU A 4 3.58 41.95 22.42
C LEU A 4 4.75 41.78 21.44
N SER A 5 5.73 40.95 21.76
CA SER A 5 6.64 40.35 20.77
C SER A 5 7.13 38.99 21.29
N LEU A 6 7.10 38.01 20.39
CA LEU A 6 7.41 36.59 20.55
C LEU A 6 8.82 36.33 21.10
N LEU A 7 8.97 35.21 21.81
CA LEU A 7 10.17 34.36 21.75
C LEU A 7 9.75 32.90 21.94
N SER A 8 9.71 32.17 20.82
CA SER A 8 9.71 30.72 20.72
C SER A 8 11.10 30.19 21.08
N PHE A 9 11.17 29.31 22.09
CA PHE A 9 12.27 28.38 22.28
C PHE A 9 11.70 26.97 22.31
N ALA A 10 12.14 26.16 21.35
CA ALA A 10 12.03 24.71 21.40
C ALA A 10 12.89 24.22 22.58
N GLY A 11 12.26 23.52 23.52
CA GLY A 11 12.92 22.83 24.60
C GLY A 11 12.05 21.65 24.99
N CYS A 12 12.64 20.45 24.97
CA CYS A 12 12.06 19.25 25.54
C CYS A 12 11.47 19.57 26.91
N ARG A 13 10.15 19.40 27.04
CA ARG A 13 9.52 19.20 28.33
C ARG A 13 8.74 17.89 28.26
N ASP A 14 9.21 16.91 29.02
CA ASP A 14 8.27 16.04 29.74
C ASP A 14 7.43 16.97 30.63
N GLU A 15 6.25 17.36 30.15
CA GLU A 15 5.25 18.03 30.99
C GLU A 15 4.41 16.94 31.65
N GLU A 16 4.64 16.74 32.95
CA GLU A 16 3.66 16.08 33.81
C GLU A 16 2.29 16.78 33.66
N PRO A 17 1.18 16.03 33.61
CA PRO A 17 -0.14 16.63 33.48
C PRO A 17 -0.41 17.57 34.65
N VAL A 18 -0.72 18.83 34.34
CA VAL A 18 -1.33 19.73 35.32
C VAL A 18 -2.76 19.23 35.56
N GLN A 19 -2.92 18.33 36.53
CA GLN A 19 -4.23 18.06 37.12
C GLN A 19 -4.70 19.35 37.80
N SER A 20 -5.65 20.06 37.19
CA SER A 20 -6.47 21.00 37.95
C SER A 20 -7.31 20.20 38.95
N ALA A 21 -7.56 20.78 40.13
CA ALA A 21 -8.41 20.18 41.17
C ALA A 21 -9.91 20.13 40.79
N GLU A 22 -10.24 20.42 39.54
CA GLU A 22 -11.57 20.39 38.95
C GLU A 22 -11.56 19.23 37.96
N GLY A 23 -12.55 18.33 37.99
CA GLY A 23 -12.57 17.03 37.31
C GLY A 23 -12.44 17.01 35.78
N LYS A 24 -11.96 18.08 35.14
CA LYS A 24 -11.85 18.29 33.71
C LYS A 24 -10.40 18.38 33.26
N ARG A 25 -10.16 18.05 31.99
CA ARG A 25 -8.92 18.30 31.25
C ARG A 25 -9.22 18.93 29.90
N THR A 26 -8.29 19.72 29.41
CA THR A 26 -8.30 20.22 28.04
C THR A 26 -7.45 19.30 27.18
N ILE A 27 -7.99 18.83 26.05
CA ILE A 27 -7.24 18.05 25.06
C ILE A 27 -7.27 18.75 23.70
N THR A 28 -6.21 18.57 22.92
CA THR A 28 -6.18 18.89 21.49
C THR A 28 -6.49 17.63 20.69
N VAL A 29 -7.40 17.72 19.74
CA VAL A 29 -7.68 16.67 18.76
C VAL A 29 -7.26 17.16 17.38
N ASN A 30 -6.32 16.44 16.77
CA ASN A 30 -5.85 16.70 15.41
C ASN A 30 -6.71 15.86 14.47
N LEU A 31 -7.70 16.51 13.85
CA LEU A 31 -8.69 15.87 13.01
C LEU A 31 -8.27 15.92 11.55
N GLY A 32 -8.07 14.76 10.93
CA GLY A 32 -8.05 14.61 9.48
C GLY A 32 -9.46 14.34 8.95
N ILE A 33 -9.92 15.10 7.98
CA ILE A 33 -11.17 14.85 7.26
C ILE A 33 -10.80 14.60 5.81
N ALA A 34 -11.14 13.41 5.32
CA ALA A 34 -10.80 12.97 3.97
C ALA A 34 -12.07 12.83 3.13
N MET A 35 -12.02 13.34 1.90
CA MET A 35 -13.04 13.10 0.89
C MET A 35 -12.40 12.71 -0.43
N SER A 36 -12.98 11.76 -1.13
CA SER A 36 -12.38 11.26 -2.36
C SER A 36 -12.42 12.30 -3.48
N ARG A 37 -11.31 12.45 -4.22
CA ARG A 37 -11.19 13.32 -5.40
C ARG A 37 -12.06 12.82 -6.55
N VAL A 38 -12.39 13.71 -7.49
CA VAL A 38 -13.01 13.35 -8.78
C VAL A 38 -12.03 13.58 -9.96
N ALA A 39 -10.74 13.61 -9.65
CA ALA A 39 -9.68 14.00 -10.57
C ALA A 39 -9.32 12.90 -11.58
N LEU A 40 -9.06 13.32 -12.82
CA LEU A 40 -8.46 12.50 -13.88
C LEU A 40 -6.91 12.50 -13.82
N ASP A 41 -6.29 13.38 -13.01
CA ASP A 41 -4.84 13.37 -12.72
C ASP A 41 -4.50 13.99 -11.35
N ASP A 42 -3.25 13.82 -10.91
CA ASP A 42 -2.77 14.25 -9.60
C ASP A 42 -2.71 15.78 -9.41
N THR A 43 -2.85 16.57 -10.48
CA THR A 43 -2.76 18.04 -10.46
C THR A 43 -4.11 18.77 -10.50
N ASP A 44 -5.20 18.09 -10.84
CA ASP A 44 -6.52 18.71 -11.02
C ASP A 44 -7.52 18.25 -9.93
N LEU A 45 -8.39 19.09 -9.38
CA LEU A 45 -9.37 18.68 -8.35
C LEU A 45 -10.67 18.19 -9.00
N GLY A 46 -10.62 17.29 -9.97
CA GLY A 46 -11.81 16.85 -10.72
C GLY A 46 -12.49 17.99 -11.48
N ASP A 47 -13.43 18.68 -10.84
CA ASP A 47 -14.11 19.88 -11.35
C ASP A 47 -13.75 21.18 -10.59
N ASP A 48 -12.64 21.13 -9.84
CA ASP A 48 -12.11 22.17 -8.97
C ASP A 48 -13.06 22.66 -7.88
N SER A 49 -14.06 21.85 -7.53
CA SER A 49 -15.00 22.24 -6.49
C SER A 49 -14.50 21.97 -5.08
N GLN A 50 -14.84 22.89 -4.19
CA GLN A 50 -14.67 22.75 -2.76
C GLN A 50 -16.06 22.65 -2.12
N PRO A 51 -16.18 21.98 -0.96
CA PRO A 51 -17.42 21.99 -0.20
C PRO A 51 -17.82 23.41 0.19
N THR A 52 -19.12 23.66 0.29
CA THR A 52 -19.66 24.99 0.63
C THR A 52 -19.68 25.26 2.12
N ASP A 53 -19.85 24.21 2.92
CA ASP A 53 -19.92 24.25 4.38
C ASP A 53 -19.52 22.89 4.97
N MET A 54 -19.03 22.93 6.21
CA MET A 54 -18.69 21.77 7.03
C MET A 54 -19.21 21.97 8.45
N LYS A 55 -19.85 20.94 9.00
CA LYS A 55 -20.29 20.87 10.39
C LYS A 55 -19.67 19.65 11.07
N VAL A 56 -19.07 19.84 12.24
CA VAL A 56 -18.44 18.79 13.04
C VAL A 56 -19.05 18.78 14.44
N TRP A 57 -19.50 17.62 14.88
CA TRP A 57 -19.94 17.39 16.26
C TRP A 57 -18.98 16.42 16.95
N ILE A 58 -18.63 16.72 18.19
CA ILE A 58 -17.85 15.84 19.07
C ILE A 58 -18.70 15.51 20.28
N PHE A 59 -18.93 14.22 20.53
CA PHE A 59 -19.70 13.71 21.66
C PHE A 59 -18.85 12.85 22.57
N GLU A 60 -19.26 12.76 23.83
CA GLU A 60 -18.88 11.65 24.70
C GLU A 60 -19.53 10.35 24.18
N HIS A 61 -18.72 9.30 24.08
CA HIS A 61 -19.17 8.03 23.50
C HIS A 61 -20.35 7.43 24.27
N GLY A 62 -21.43 7.12 23.55
CA GLY A 62 -22.58 6.37 24.09
C GLY A 62 -23.52 7.14 25.02
N THR A 63 -23.26 8.43 25.31
CA THR A 63 -24.12 9.23 26.21
C THR A 63 -24.98 10.26 25.46
N GLY A 64 -24.58 10.62 24.24
CA GLY A 64 -25.21 11.72 23.48
C GLY A 64 -24.89 13.11 24.03
N ASN A 65 -24.00 13.20 25.02
CA ASN A 65 -23.52 14.47 25.57
C ASN A 65 -22.52 15.13 24.60
N ARG A 66 -22.87 16.31 24.09
CA ARG A 66 -22.03 17.05 23.13
C ARG A 66 -20.94 17.82 23.85
N LEU A 67 -19.70 17.62 23.45
CA LEU A 67 -18.53 18.32 23.98
C LEU A 67 -18.14 19.51 23.11
N ALA A 68 -18.30 19.41 21.79
CA ALA A 68 -18.01 20.50 20.86
C ALA A 68 -18.92 20.46 19.62
N TYR A 69 -19.11 21.64 19.03
CA TYR A 69 -19.72 21.84 17.72
C TYR A 69 -18.91 22.88 16.94
N ILE A 70 -18.52 22.53 15.73
CA ILE A 70 -17.73 23.39 14.85
C ILE A 70 -18.49 23.55 13.53
N THR A 71 -18.53 24.78 13.03
CA THR A 71 -19.02 25.09 11.68
C THR A 71 -17.95 25.87 10.92
N GLU A 72 -17.75 25.51 9.66
CA GLU A 72 -16.82 26.19 8.75
C GLU A 72 -17.53 26.47 7.42
N THR A 73 -17.51 27.73 7.01
CA THR A 73 -17.99 28.13 5.68
C THR A 73 -16.84 28.03 4.69
N GLN A 74 -17.07 27.39 3.54
CA GLN A 74 -16.06 27.16 2.49
C GLN A 74 -14.78 26.50 3.04
N PRO A 75 -14.89 25.30 3.64
CA PRO A 75 -13.71 24.56 4.08
C PRO A 75 -12.78 24.31 2.88
N VAL A 76 -11.48 24.52 3.10
CA VAL A 76 -10.47 24.29 2.05
C VAL A 76 -9.92 22.89 2.19
N PHE A 77 -10.10 22.09 1.16
CA PHE A 77 -9.42 20.81 0.99
C PHE A 77 -8.31 21.02 -0.04
N SER A 78 -7.07 21.08 0.41
CA SER A 78 -5.91 21.44 -0.42
C SER A 78 -4.73 20.49 -0.27
N GLY A 79 -4.78 19.55 0.67
CA GLY A 79 -3.84 18.44 0.72
C GLY A 79 -4.39 17.25 -0.06
N SER A 80 -3.50 16.43 -0.61
CA SER A 80 -3.83 15.04 -0.92
C SER A 80 -3.21 14.19 0.17
N ASP A 81 -3.99 13.27 0.74
CA ASP A 81 -3.36 12.19 1.49
C ASP A 81 -2.71 11.19 0.54
N ALA A 82 -2.19 10.15 1.15
CA ALA A 82 -1.44 9.11 0.50
C ALA A 82 -2.32 8.22 -0.43
N LEU A 83 -3.66 8.37 -0.37
CA LEU A 83 -4.66 7.79 -1.29
C LEU A 83 -5.02 8.74 -2.45
N GLY A 84 -4.42 9.94 -2.50
CA GLY A 84 -4.90 11.00 -3.39
C GLY A 84 -6.24 11.57 -2.95
N GLU A 85 -6.73 11.33 -1.72
CA GLU A 85 -7.98 11.93 -1.24
C GLU A 85 -7.75 13.37 -0.82
N LEU A 86 -8.74 14.22 -1.09
CA LEU A 86 -8.73 15.59 -0.61
C LEU A 86 -8.81 15.59 0.91
N VAL A 87 -7.83 16.21 1.56
CA VAL A 87 -7.81 16.31 3.03
C VAL A 87 -7.92 17.75 3.54
N ASN A 88 -8.67 17.86 4.62
CA ASN A 88 -8.72 19.01 5.51
C ASN A 88 -8.23 18.55 6.90
N THR A 89 -7.10 19.10 7.34
CA THR A 89 -6.53 18.81 8.66
C THR A 89 -6.71 20.01 9.57
N LYS A 90 -7.37 19.82 10.71
CA LYS A 90 -7.66 20.88 11.68
C LYS A 90 -7.40 20.41 13.10
N GLU A 91 -6.83 21.29 13.89
CA GLU A 91 -6.68 21.10 15.33
C GLU A 91 -7.88 21.72 16.05
N TYR A 92 -8.50 20.96 16.96
CA TYR A 92 -9.57 21.45 17.82
C TYR A 92 -9.21 21.24 19.28
N VAL A 93 -9.49 22.25 20.10
CA VAL A 93 -9.30 22.16 21.55
C VAL A 93 -10.65 21.88 22.20
N VAL A 94 -10.74 20.79 22.97
CA VAL A 94 -11.97 20.30 23.59
C VAL A 94 -11.75 20.13 25.10
N GLU A 95 -12.73 20.57 25.88
CA GLU A 95 -12.77 20.31 27.33
C GLU A 95 -13.49 19.00 27.59
N VAL A 96 -12.86 18.11 28.36
CA VAL A 96 -13.30 16.73 28.58
C VAL A 96 -13.22 16.41 30.07
N GLU A 97 -14.29 15.87 30.67
CA GLU A 97 -14.26 15.35 32.04
C GLU A 97 -13.29 14.16 32.15
N ASN A 98 -12.60 14.00 33.28
CA ASN A 98 -11.55 13.01 33.44
C ASN A 98 -12.05 11.57 33.37
N GLU A 99 -13.31 11.33 33.69
CA GLU A 99 -13.99 10.04 33.57
C GLU A 99 -14.28 9.62 32.12
N ILE A 100 -14.24 10.55 31.15
CA ILE A 100 -14.52 10.24 29.75
C ILE A 100 -13.34 9.47 29.16
N GLN A 101 -13.64 8.28 28.65
CA GLN A 101 -12.66 7.35 28.08
C GLN A 101 -12.70 7.31 26.55
N ALA A 102 -13.80 7.73 25.92
CA ALA A 102 -13.95 7.67 24.47
C ALA A 102 -14.82 8.79 23.91
N LEU A 103 -14.54 9.17 22.66
CA LEU A 103 -15.23 10.23 21.92
C LEU A 103 -15.83 9.73 20.60
N ASP A 104 -16.92 10.35 20.18
CA ASP A 104 -17.52 10.16 18.85
C ASP A 104 -17.43 11.46 18.03
N PHE A 105 -17.02 11.34 16.77
CA PHE A 105 -16.90 12.43 15.82
C PHE A 105 -17.89 12.24 14.67
N TYR A 106 -18.62 13.30 14.32
CA TYR A 106 -19.56 13.33 13.21
C TYR A 106 -19.26 14.51 12.31
N VAL A 107 -19.06 14.26 11.02
CA VAL A 107 -18.75 15.29 10.03
C VAL A 107 -19.80 15.27 8.92
N VAL A 108 -20.33 16.45 8.62
CA VAL A 108 -21.31 16.67 7.54
C VAL A 108 -20.82 17.80 6.65
N LEU A 109 -20.80 17.56 5.34
CA LEU A 109 -20.53 18.58 4.33
C LEU A 109 -21.78 18.98 3.56
N ASN A 110 -21.78 20.21 3.06
CA ASN A 110 -22.78 20.72 2.11
C ASN A 110 -24.22 20.66 2.64
N SER A 111 -24.37 20.92 3.94
CA SER A 111 -25.67 20.92 4.62
C SER A 111 -26.50 22.15 4.27
N GLU A 112 -25.87 23.29 4.00
CA GLU A 112 -26.56 24.55 3.76
C GLU A 112 -26.71 24.87 2.25
N ASN A 113 -26.24 23.99 1.37
CA ASN A 113 -26.19 24.20 -0.07
C ASN A 113 -27.55 24.06 -0.81
N GLY A 114 -28.65 24.37 -0.13
CA GLY A 114 -30.01 24.24 -0.68
C GLY A 114 -30.38 22.81 -1.07
N THR A 115 -29.85 21.85 -0.32
CA THR A 115 -30.15 20.41 -0.40
C THR A 115 -31.42 20.06 0.40
N GLY A 116 -31.86 20.98 1.27
CA GLY A 116 -32.95 20.77 2.21
C GLY A 116 -32.53 20.02 3.47
N LEU A 117 -31.23 19.70 3.62
CA LEU A 117 -30.67 19.15 4.85
C LEU A 117 -30.68 20.25 5.93
N ASN A 118 -31.25 19.96 7.10
CA ASN A 118 -31.25 20.91 8.20
C ASN A 118 -30.73 20.26 9.49
N LEU A 119 -29.48 20.53 9.80
CA LEU A 119 -28.82 20.08 11.02
C LEU A 119 -28.27 21.30 11.76
N GLU A 120 -28.75 21.45 12.99
CA GLU A 120 -28.39 22.53 13.91
C GLU A 120 -27.36 22.04 14.94
N GLU A 121 -26.73 22.96 15.65
CA GLU A 121 -25.80 22.64 16.75
C GLU A 121 -26.37 21.62 17.74
N ALA A 122 -27.67 21.74 18.05
CA ALA A 122 -28.37 20.89 19.02
C ALA A 122 -28.69 19.46 18.52
N ALA A 123 -28.33 19.11 17.29
CA ALA A 123 -28.56 17.78 16.76
C ALA A 123 -27.87 16.71 17.61
N THR A 124 -28.59 15.64 17.92
CA THR A 124 -28.08 14.43 18.58
C THR A 124 -27.46 13.46 17.56
N PRO A 125 -26.63 12.49 17.99
CA PRO A 125 -26.10 11.46 17.09
C PRO A 125 -27.18 10.75 16.25
N SER A 126 -28.31 10.39 16.86
CA SER A 126 -29.44 9.78 16.14
C SER A 126 -30.05 10.72 15.11
N GLN A 127 -30.26 12.00 15.46
CA GLN A 127 -30.80 12.99 14.51
C GLN A 127 -29.85 13.23 13.33
N ILE A 128 -28.54 13.20 13.55
CA ILE A 128 -27.54 13.30 12.47
C ILE A 128 -27.63 12.06 11.56
N LYS A 129 -27.66 10.85 12.12
CA LYS A 129 -27.74 9.59 11.37
C LYS A 129 -29.07 9.44 10.60
N GLU A 130 -30.17 9.94 11.14
CA GLU A 130 -31.51 9.87 10.53
C GLU A 130 -31.82 11.04 9.58
N ALA A 131 -30.89 11.98 9.43
CA ALA A 131 -31.12 13.18 8.64
C ALA A 131 -31.40 12.87 7.16
N THR A 132 -32.39 13.56 6.59
CA THR A 132 -32.78 13.45 5.19
C THR A 132 -32.68 14.79 4.46
N PHE A 133 -32.57 14.75 3.15
CA PHE A 133 -32.51 15.92 2.27
C PHE A 133 -33.42 15.71 1.05
N THR A 134 -33.97 16.78 0.46
CA THR A 134 -35.05 16.67 -0.53
C THR A 134 -34.63 17.09 -1.94
N GLY A 135 -33.39 17.52 -2.14
CA GLY A 135 -32.95 17.94 -3.47
C GLY A 135 -31.45 17.92 -3.69
N VAL A 136 -31.10 17.72 -4.95
CA VAL A 136 -29.75 17.95 -5.50
C VAL A 136 -29.94 18.95 -6.64
N LYS A 137 -29.46 20.19 -6.45
CA LYS A 137 -29.63 21.26 -7.45
C LYS A 137 -29.04 20.82 -8.79
N ALA A 138 -29.59 21.33 -9.89
CA ALA A 138 -29.13 20.98 -11.25
C ALA A 138 -27.66 21.35 -11.52
N ASN A 139 -27.13 22.37 -10.83
CA ASN A 139 -25.80 22.92 -11.09
C ASN A 139 -24.83 22.69 -9.92
N LEU A 140 -25.02 21.61 -9.14
CA LEU A 140 -24.00 21.27 -8.15
C LEU A 140 -22.72 20.82 -8.85
N LYS A 141 -21.62 20.99 -8.13
CA LYS A 141 -20.33 20.42 -8.47
C LYS A 141 -20.05 19.16 -7.64
N ASP A 142 -19.05 18.39 -8.03
CA ASP A 142 -18.78 17.05 -7.50
C ASP A 142 -18.54 17.02 -5.99
N ASN A 143 -17.88 18.04 -5.43
CA ASN A 143 -17.61 18.19 -3.99
C ASN A 143 -18.63 19.07 -3.25
N GLN A 144 -19.74 19.41 -3.92
CA GLN A 144 -20.80 20.27 -3.39
C GLN A 144 -22.10 19.53 -3.04
N VAL A 145 -22.08 18.20 -3.15
CA VAL A 145 -23.19 17.31 -2.76
C VAL A 145 -23.11 16.92 -1.27
N PRO A 146 -24.22 16.61 -0.58
CA PRO A 146 -24.18 16.16 0.80
C PRO A 146 -23.24 14.98 0.99
N ALA A 147 -22.35 15.07 1.98
CA ALA A 147 -21.44 14.00 2.35
C ALA A 147 -21.36 13.86 3.88
N TYR A 148 -21.09 12.64 4.34
CA TYR A 148 -21.08 12.29 5.75
C TYR A 148 -19.93 11.34 6.07
N GLY A 149 -19.35 11.49 7.26
CA GLY A 149 -18.45 10.51 7.85
C GLY A 149 -18.49 10.57 9.37
N CYS A 150 -18.08 9.48 10.00
CA CYS A 150 -18.00 9.40 11.45
C CYS A 150 -16.85 8.51 11.92
N LEU A 151 -16.38 8.77 13.14
CA LEU A 151 -15.51 7.90 13.89
C LEU A 151 -16.07 7.78 15.31
N GLU A 152 -16.50 6.59 15.70
CA GLU A 152 -17.07 6.34 17.03
C GLU A 152 -16.09 5.56 17.91
N ASN A 153 -16.22 5.73 19.23
CA ASN A 153 -15.43 5.04 20.25
C ASN A 153 -13.91 5.29 20.13
N PHE A 154 -13.52 6.53 19.85
CA PHE A 154 -12.11 6.91 19.80
C PHE A 154 -11.50 7.03 21.22
N ASP A 155 -10.49 6.21 21.52
CA ASP A 155 -9.90 6.07 22.86
C ASP A 155 -9.12 7.31 23.32
N VAL A 156 -9.62 7.96 24.38
CA VAL A 156 -8.97 9.04 25.11
C VAL A 156 -8.65 8.68 26.57
N SER A 157 -8.73 7.40 26.94
CA SER A 157 -8.50 6.90 28.31
C SER A 157 -7.06 7.11 28.82
N LYS A 158 -6.10 7.37 27.93
CA LYS A 158 -4.69 7.64 28.29
C LYS A 158 -4.42 9.05 28.81
N HIS A 159 -5.43 9.92 28.86
CA HIS A 159 -5.35 11.28 29.42
C HIS A 159 -4.19 12.11 28.82
N ARG A 160 -3.95 11.97 27.52
CA ARG A 160 -2.93 12.75 26.81
C ARG A 160 -3.43 14.18 26.58
N ASN A 161 -2.50 15.11 26.42
CA ASN A 161 -2.84 16.50 26.06
C ASN A 161 -3.21 16.64 24.57
N SER A 162 -2.77 15.71 23.72
CA SER A 162 -3.03 15.71 22.28
C SER A 162 -3.33 14.30 21.77
N TYR A 163 -4.22 14.22 20.79
CA TYR A 163 -4.62 13.01 20.09
C TYR A 163 -4.65 13.22 18.59
N ASP A 164 -3.93 12.37 17.86
CA ASP A 164 -4.03 12.28 16.41
C ASP A 164 -5.20 11.36 16.06
N VAL A 165 -6.27 11.94 15.52
CA VAL A 165 -7.47 11.22 15.15
C VAL A 165 -7.27 10.65 13.74
N PRO A 166 -7.48 9.34 13.50
CA PRO A 166 -7.48 8.77 12.17
C PRO A 166 -8.40 9.56 11.23
N ALA A 167 -8.02 9.67 9.96
CA ALA A 167 -8.80 10.44 9.00
C ALA A 167 -10.25 9.93 8.92
N ILE A 168 -11.21 10.84 9.11
CA ILE A 168 -12.63 10.54 8.95
C ILE A 168 -12.95 10.58 7.47
N LYS A 169 -13.22 9.41 6.89
CA LYS A 169 -13.61 9.26 5.49
C LYS A 169 -15.06 9.70 5.28
N LEU A 170 -15.26 10.56 4.29
CA LEU A 170 -16.57 11.08 3.92
C LEU A 170 -17.14 10.35 2.70
N THR A 171 -18.38 9.90 2.79
CA THR A 171 -19.13 9.28 1.69
C THR A 171 -20.20 10.24 1.18
N ARG A 172 -20.25 10.49 -0.14
CA ARG A 172 -21.33 11.26 -0.77
C ARG A 172 -22.66 10.52 -0.60
N ALA A 173 -23.73 11.23 -0.26
CA ALA A 173 -25.05 10.65 -0.02
C ALA A 173 -25.92 10.48 -1.29
N VAL A 174 -25.32 10.69 -2.47
CA VAL A 174 -25.96 10.67 -3.79
C VAL A 174 -25.16 9.81 -4.76
N GLY A 175 -25.75 9.39 -5.88
CA GLY A 175 -25.03 8.79 -7.02
C GLY A 175 -24.85 9.81 -8.15
N LYS A 176 -23.80 9.64 -8.97
CA LYS A 176 -23.58 10.44 -10.20
C LYS A 176 -24.03 9.64 -11.40
N LEU A 177 -24.77 10.25 -12.32
CA LEU A 177 -25.14 9.71 -13.62
C LEU A 177 -24.40 10.50 -14.70
N GLU A 178 -23.82 9.81 -15.67
CA GLU A 178 -23.24 10.44 -16.86
C GLU A 178 -23.65 9.67 -18.12
N LEU A 179 -23.98 10.41 -19.18
CA LEU A 179 -24.50 9.85 -20.43
C LEU A 179 -23.57 10.14 -21.59
N PHE A 180 -23.18 9.10 -22.30
CA PHE A 180 -22.33 9.14 -23.49
C PHE A 180 -23.10 8.64 -24.70
N PHE A 181 -22.92 9.31 -25.83
CA PHE A 181 -23.57 8.96 -27.09
C PHE A 181 -22.57 8.86 -28.23
N THR A 182 -22.88 7.98 -29.19
CA THR A 182 -22.08 7.82 -30.41
C THR A 182 -22.95 7.35 -31.58
N LYS A 183 -22.60 7.81 -32.77
CA LYS A 183 -23.31 7.48 -34.01
C LYS A 183 -22.68 6.24 -34.68
N GLU A 184 -23.45 5.58 -35.53
CA GLU A 184 -23.10 4.26 -36.10
C GLU A 184 -21.92 4.33 -37.09
N ASN A 185 -21.77 5.47 -37.78
CA ASN A 185 -20.69 5.74 -38.73
C ASN A 185 -20.61 7.24 -39.07
N GLU A 186 -19.54 7.64 -39.76
CA GLU A 186 -19.29 9.02 -40.19
C GLU A 186 -20.45 9.70 -40.92
N ASN A 187 -21.18 8.94 -41.76
CA ASN A 187 -22.24 9.47 -42.61
C ASN A 187 -23.62 9.49 -41.93
N SER A 188 -23.74 8.94 -40.71
CA SER A 188 -24.99 8.96 -39.97
C SER A 188 -25.18 10.31 -39.25
N GLU A 189 -26.43 10.69 -39.02
CA GLU A 189 -26.79 11.85 -38.21
C GLU A 189 -27.49 11.35 -36.94
N LEU A 190 -27.05 11.83 -35.78
CA LEU A 190 -27.69 11.60 -34.49
C LEU A 190 -27.83 12.93 -33.76
N MET A 191 -29.06 13.28 -33.38
CA MET A 191 -29.36 14.48 -32.59
C MET A 191 -30.05 14.09 -31.29
N ILE A 192 -29.52 14.48 -30.13
CA ILE A 192 -30.20 14.27 -28.85
C ILE A 192 -31.02 15.51 -28.51
N LYS A 193 -32.33 15.34 -28.30
CA LYS A 193 -33.26 16.45 -28.05
C LYS A 193 -33.54 16.65 -26.56
N LYS A 194 -33.85 15.56 -25.85
CA LYS A 194 -34.28 15.65 -24.45
C LYS A 194 -34.05 14.34 -23.70
N VAL A 195 -33.57 14.45 -22.47
CA VAL A 195 -33.47 13.34 -21.51
C VAL A 195 -34.26 13.69 -20.25
N THR A 196 -35.16 12.79 -19.84
CA THR A 196 -35.98 12.96 -18.62
C THR A 196 -35.89 11.73 -17.73
N LEU A 197 -36.09 11.92 -16.42
CA LEU A 197 -36.27 10.86 -15.44
C LEU A 197 -37.65 10.92 -14.81
N THR A 198 -38.28 9.78 -14.56
CA THR A 198 -39.43 9.62 -13.65
C THR A 198 -39.08 8.62 -12.53
N LYS A 199 -40.02 8.38 -11.60
CA LYS A 199 -39.83 7.59 -10.38
C LYS A 199 -38.75 8.18 -9.46
N LEU A 200 -38.79 9.51 -9.29
CA LEU A 200 -37.86 10.21 -8.41
C LEU A 200 -38.21 9.96 -6.94
N PRO A 201 -37.27 9.50 -6.09
CA PRO A 201 -37.45 9.50 -4.65
C PRO A 201 -37.78 10.90 -4.12
N ASP A 202 -38.64 10.97 -3.10
CA ASP A 202 -39.04 12.21 -2.45
C ASP A 202 -37.95 12.81 -1.55
N LYS A 203 -36.99 11.98 -1.11
CA LYS A 203 -35.87 12.37 -0.25
C LYS A 203 -34.66 11.44 -0.41
N GLY A 204 -33.49 11.93 -0.09
CA GLY A 204 -32.27 11.17 0.17
C GLY A 204 -31.96 11.10 1.66
N TYR A 205 -31.19 10.09 2.04
CA TYR A 205 -30.73 9.89 3.42
C TYR A 205 -29.24 10.23 3.53
N LEU A 206 -28.87 11.06 4.50
CA LEU A 206 -27.48 11.44 4.73
C LEU A 206 -26.63 10.20 5.05
N VAL A 207 -27.11 9.35 5.96
CA VAL A 207 -26.53 8.04 6.27
C VAL A 207 -27.42 6.93 5.72
N LYS A 208 -26.83 5.84 5.24
CA LYS A 208 -27.57 4.72 4.68
C LYS A 208 -28.46 4.08 5.75
N PRO A 209 -29.80 4.07 5.59
CA PRO A 209 -30.68 3.44 6.56
C PRO A 209 -30.67 1.91 6.39
N GLU A 210 -30.99 1.17 7.44
CA GLU A 210 -31.23 -0.27 7.35
C GLU A 210 -32.44 -0.60 6.47
N THR A 211 -33.42 0.30 6.41
CA THR A 211 -34.63 0.16 5.59
C THR A 211 -35.04 1.50 5.02
N TYR A 212 -35.29 1.53 3.72
CA TYR A 212 -35.75 2.74 3.02
C TYR A 212 -37.24 2.96 3.22
N SER A 213 -37.62 4.21 3.47
CA SER A 213 -39.01 4.66 3.50
C SER A 213 -39.16 5.83 2.51
N LEU A 214 -39.26 5.50 1.23
CA LEU A 214 -39.31 6.44 0.11
C LEU A 214 -40.70 6.45 -0.54
N ASN A 215 -41.10 7.64 -1.01
CA ASN A 215 -42.17 7.78 -1.98
C ASN A 215 -41.57 8.17 -3.33
N TYR A 216 -42.28 7.88 -4.42
CA TYR A 216 -41.77 8.11 -5.77
C TYR A 216 -42.73 8.97 -6.57
N SER A 217 -42.19 9.99 -7.23
CA SER A 217 -42.94 10.86 -8.14
C SER A 217 -42.86 10.36 -9.58
N ASP A 218 -44.01 10.33 -10.27
CA ASP A 218 -44.11 10.12 -11.71
C ASP A 218 -43.90 11.41 -12.52
N ASP A 219 -43.80 12.56 -11.87
CA ASP A 219 -43.52 13.82 -12.55
C ASP A 219 -42.12 13.80 -13.17
N PRO A 220 -41.99 14.09 -14.48
CA PRO A 220 -40.70 14.01 -15.14
C PRO A 220 -39.77 15.14 -14.72
N ARG A 221 -38.56 14.79 -14.27
CA ARG A 221 -37.44 15.71 -14.13
C ARG A 221 -36.67 15.74 -15.45
N THR A 222 -36.57 16.91 -16.09
CA THR A 222 -35.66 17.10 -17.21
C THR A 222 -34.21 17.09 -16.72
N LEU A 223 -33.41 16.20 -17.29
CA LEU A 223 -31.97 16.13 -17.07
C LEU A 223 -31.23 16.94 -18.14
N PHE A 224 -31.70 16.89 -19.38
CA PHE A 224 -31.13 17.59 -20.52
C PHE A 224 -32.24 17.95 -21.50
N GLU A 225 -32.16 19.14 -22.09
CA GLU A 225 -33.01 19.58 -23.19
C GLU A 225 -32.18 20.51 -24.08
N SER A 226 -32.12 20.19 -25.38
CA SER A 226 -31.35 20.98 -26.34
C SER A 226 -32.00 22.34 -26.56
N GLU A 227 -31.19 23.38 -26.68
CA GLU A 227 -31.65 24.73 -27.05
C GLU A 227 -32.05 24.81 -28.54
N GLU A 228 -31.56 23.87 -29.35
CA GLU A 228 -31.82 23.78 -30.78
C GLU A 228 -33.04 22.89 -31.07
N GLU A 229 -33.93 23.34 -31.95
CA GLU A 229 -35.14 22.57 -32.32
C GLU A 229 -34.81 21.18 -32.92
N LYS A 230 -33.66 21.09 -33.59
CA LYS A 230 -33.16 19.84 -34.18
C LYS A 230 -32.51 18.91 -33.16
N GLY A 231 -32.16 19.40 -31.97
CA GLY A 231 -31.37 18.70 -30.96
C GLY A 231 -29.89 19.06 -31.00
N THR A 232 -29.12 18.48 -30.08
CA THR A 232 -27.67 18.58 -30.01
C THR A 232 -27.03 17.47 -30.83
N GLU A 233 -26.14 17.85 -31.76
CA GLU A 233 -25.46 16.91 -32.66
C GLU A 233 -24.45 16.06 -31.91
N ILE A 234 -24.44 14.76 -32.22
CA ILE A 234 -23.41 13.82 -31.79
C ILE A 234 -22.46 13.58 -32.96
N THR A 235 -21.20 13.99 -32.78
CA THR A 235 -20.16 13.86 -33.81
C THR A 235 -19.30 12.61 -33.61
N ALA A 236 -19.23 12.09 -32.39
CA ALA A 236 -18.44 10.91 -32.05
C ALA A 236 -18.92 9.64 -32.77
N VAL A 237 -17.97 8.82 -33.25
CA VAL A 237 -18.21 7.62 -34.06
C VAL A 237 -17.53 6.41 -33.45
N LEU A 238 -18.32 5.42 -33.04
CA LEU A 238 -17.85 4.12 -32.59
C LEU A 238 -18.54 3.03 -33.40
N THR A 239 -17.80 2.42 -34.32
CA THR A 239 -18.34 1.40 -35.23
C THR A 239 -18.41 0.03 -34.55
N GLU A 240 -19.10 -0.94 -35.15
CA GLU A 240 -19.12 -2.34 -34.66
C GLU A 240 -17.76 -3.02 -34.73
N THR A 241 -16.90 -2.57 -35.65
CA THR A 241 -15.52 -3.05 -35.76
C THR A 241 -14.62 -2.47 -34.69
N ASP A 242 -14.94 -1.28 -34.17
CA ASP A 242 -14.19 -0.69 -33.06
C ASP A 242 -14.55 -1.39 -31.74
N ALA A 243 -15.85 -1.59 -31.46
CA ALA A 243 -16.30 -2.17 -30.20
C ALA A 243 -17.48 -3.13 -30.36
N SER A 244 -17.43 -4.27 -29.68
CA SER A 244 -18.60 -5.13 -29.50
C SER A 244 -19.55 -4.59 -28.41
N LEU A 245 -20.78 -5.12 -28.38
CA LEU A 245 -21.68 -4.89 -27.25
C LEU A 245 -21.08 -5.56 -25.99
N GLY A 246 -20.96 -4.80 -24.90
CA GLY A 246 -20.23 -5.13 -23.67
C GLY A 246 -18.87 -4.43 -23.50
N ASP A 247 -18.44 -3.59 -24.45
CA ASP A 247 -17.07 -3.06 -24.49
C ASP A 247 -16.95 -1.58 -24.91
N PHE A 248 -17.91 -0.73 -24.51
CA PHE A 248 -17.90 0.70 -24.89
C PHE A 248 -17.02 1.54 -23.96
N SER A 249 -16.93 1.23 -22.67
CA SER A 249 -16.28 2.09 -21.68
C SER A 249 -14.78 2.22 -21.85
N GLN A 250 -14.11 1.31 -22.56
CA GLN A 250 -12.70 1.47 -22.92
C GLN A 250 -12.44 2.74 -23.75
N TYR A 251 -13.47 3.27 -24.42
CA TYR A 251 -13.40 4.47 -25.25
C TYR A 251 -13.94 5.73 -24.55
N GLN A 252 -14.27 5.65 -23.24
CA GLN A 252 -14.92 6.76 -22.53
C GLN A 252 -14.10 8.07 -22.56
N ASP A 253 -12.77 7.96 -22.65
CA ASP A 253 -11.83 9.09 -22.63
C ASP A 253 -11.47 9.58 -24.05
N ASP A 254 -11.94 8.88 -25.10
CA ASP A 254 -11.81 9.31 -26.49
C ASP A 254 -13.11 9.97 -26.97
N ALA A 255 -13.14 11.31 -26.88
CA ALA A 255 -14.27 12.12 -27.30
C ALA A 255 -14.64 11.97 -28.79
N SER A 256 -13.73 11.46 -29.63
CA SER A 256 -14.02 11.13 -31.03
C SER A 256 -14.80 9.82 -31.19
N LYS A 257 -14.77 8.95 -30.17
CA LYS A 257 -15.47 7.66 -30.12
C LYS A 257 -16.75 7.72 -29.29
N LEU A 258 -16.71 8.38 -28.13
CA LEU A 258 -17.85 8.58 -27.23
C LEU A 258 -17.95 10.02 -26.77
N GLN A 259 -19.06 10.70 -27.09
CA GLN A 259 -19.30 12.08 -26.68
C GLN A 259 -20.10 12.11 -25.37
N SER A 260 -19.52 12.68 -24.30
CA SER A 260 -20.27 13.00 -23.07
C SER A 260 -21.29 14.09 -23.35
N LEU A 261 -22.55 13.84 -23.01
CA LEU A 261 -23.66 14.78 -23.22
C LEU A 261 -23.97 15.58 -21.96
N MET A 262 -24.08 14.88 -20.83
CA MET A 262 -24.50 15.47 -19.56
C MET A 262 -24.11 14.59 -18.38
N SER A 263 -24.00 15.22 -17.22
CA SER A 263 -23.92 14.57 -15.92
C SER A 263 -24.96 15.15 -14.95
N ALA A 264 -25.43 14.32 -14.03
CA ALA A 264 -26.38 14.73 -13.00
C ALA A 264 -26.21 13.90 -11.72
N TYR A 265 -26.63 14.48 -10.60
CA TYR A 265 -26.68 13.78 -9.33
C TYR A 265 -28.09 13.30 -9.01
N LEU A 266 -28.16 12.05 -8.61
CA LEU A 266 -29.39 11.33 -8.32
C LEU A 266 -29.43 10.95 -6.84
N LEU A 267 -30.63 10.96 -6.27
CA LEU A 267 -30.84 10.41 -4.94
C LEU A 267 -30.64 8.90 -5.00
N GLU A 268 -30.12 8.33 -3.91
CA GLU A 268 -30.01 6.89 -3.78
C GLU A 268 -31.40 6.23 -3.94
N ASN A 269 -31.49 5.21 -4.80
CA ASN A 269 -32.71 4.46 -5.04
C ASN A 269 -32.37 2.96 -5.00
N PRO A 270 -32.84 2.21 -3.99
CA PRO A 270 -32.55 0.77 -3.87
C PRO A 270 -33.32 -0.09 -4.88
N ASP A 271 -34.37 0.43 -5.51
CA ASP A 271 -35.14 -0.30 -6.52
C ASP A 271 -34.38 -0.32 -7.85
N GLY A 272 -34.38 -1.46 -8.54
CA GLY A 272 -33.66 -1.62 -9.82
C GLY A 272 -32.84 -2.91 -9.92
N GLY A 273 -32.36 -3.42 -8.79
CA GLY A 273 -31.38 -4.50 -8.76
C GLY A 273 -30.09 -4.12 -9.48
N LYS A 274 -29.28 -5.12 -9.83
CA LYS A 274 -28.11 -4.95 -10.71
C LYS A 274 -28.49 -5.31 -12.15
N TRP A 275 -27.91 -4.65 -13.14
CA TRP A 275 -27.94 -5.19 -14.51
C TRP A 275 -27.08 -6.46 -14.52
N ALA A 276 -27.58 -7.55 -15.10
CA ALA A 276 -26.87 -8.83 -15.11
C ALA A 276 -25.72 -8.79 -16.13
N GLY A 277 -24.50 -8.90 -15.64
CA GLY A 277 -23.31 -9.33 -16.39
C GLY A 277 -22.85 -10.62 -15.72
N THR A 278 -22.34 -11.57 -16.50
CA THR A 278 -21.86 -12.86 -16.01
C THR A 278 -20.80 -12.64 -14.95
N GLU A 279 -21.14 -12.87 -13.68
CA GLU A 279 -20.15 -13.16 -12.64
C GLU A 279 -19.30 -14.29 -13.21
N ASP A 280 -18.06 -13.99 -13.65
CA ASP A 280 -16.96 -14.87 -14.07
C ASP A 280 -16.23 -14.51 -15.40
N ASP A 281 -16.58 -13.44 -16.13
CA ASP A 281 -15.94 -13.16 -17.45
C ASP A 281 -14.90 -12.01 -17.52
N GLY A 282 -14.78 -11.19 -16.47
CA GLY A 282 -13.87 -10.02 -16.51
C GLY A 282 -14.31 -8.89 -17.45
N ASN A 283 -15.57 -8.87 -17.92
CA ASN A 283 -16.11 -7.76 -18.71
C ASN A 283 -16.30 -6.49 -17.87
N LEU A 284 -15.97 -5.35 -18.48
CA LEU A 284 -16.01 -4.02 -17.83
C LEU A 284 -17.39 -3.35 -17.89
N ASP A 285 -18.31 -3.77 -18.78
CA ASP A 285 -19.62 -3.13 -18.99
C ASP A 285 -20.81 -4.09 -18.99
N TYR A 286 -21.90 -3.68 -18.33
CA TYR A 286 -23.18 -4.37 -18.31
C TYR A 286 -24.04 -3.98 -19.51
N THR A 287 -24.60 -4.96 -20.21
CA THR A 287 -25.50 -4.73 -21.35
C THR A 287 -26.94 -4.53 -20.88
N TYR A 288 -27.66 -3.56 -21.47
CA TYR A 288 -29.07 -3.33 -21.18
C TYR A 288 -29.94 -4.53 -21.58
N PRO A 289 -30.85 -5.03 -20.73
CA PRO A 289 -31.71 -6.15 -21.09
C PRO A 289 -32.84 -5.65 -22.01
N GLU A 290 -32.72 -5.90 -23.31
CA GLU A 290 -33.71 -5.49 -24.33
C GLU A 290 -35.12 -6.10 -24.10
N ASN A 291 -35.25 -7.13 -23.26
CA ASN A 291 -36.49 -7.86 -22.97
C ASN A 291 -37.04 -7.64 -21.54
N LEU A 292 -36.81 -6.48 -20.93
CA LEU A 292 -37.46 -6.11 -19.66
C LEU A 292 -38.98 -5.93 -19.85
N THR A 293 -39.75 -7.00 -19.61
CA THR A 293 -41.21 -6.95 -19.57
C THR A 293 -41.72 -6.95 -18.13
N ASN A 294 -42.74 -6.13 -17.83
CA ASN A 294 -43.41 -6.06 -16.51
C ASN A 294 -42.52 -5.53 -15.36
N VAL A 295 -41.77 -4.45 -15.57
CA VAL A 295 -41.11 -3.72 -14.48
C VAL A 295 -42.19 -3.10 -13.57
N THR A 296 -42.30 -3.58 -12.33
CA THR A 296 -43.30 -3.12 -11.36
C THR A 296 -42.69 -2.47 -10.11
N ASP A 297 -41.37 -2.39 -10.00
CA ASP A 297 -40.69 -1.68 -8.91
C ASP A 297 -40.60 -0.17 -9.20
N ASN A 298 -40.03 0.60 -8.27
CA ASN A 298 -39.91 2.06 -8.40
C ASN A 298 -38.49 2.51 -8.79
N ARG A 299 -37.79 1.70 -9.58
CA ARG A 299 -36.50 2.09 -10.15
C ARG A 299 -36.64 3.35 -11.00
N TYR A 300 -35.56 4.11 -11.14
CA TYR A 300 -35.54 5.24 -12.06
C TYR A 300 -35.84 4.82 -13.50
N VAL A 301 -36.68 5.61 -14.18
CA VAL A 301 -37.03 5.40 -15.59
C VAL A 301 -36.52 6.59 -16.39
N MET A 302 -35.51 6.36 -17.22
CA MET A 302 -34.94 7.36 -18.12
C MET A 302 -35.60 7.30 -19.50
N THR A 303 -35.98 8.44 -20.05
CA THR A 303 -36.50 8.55 -21.41
C THR A 303 -35.58 9.45 -22.23
N VAL A 304 -35.06 8.92 -23.34
CA VAL A 304 -34.21 9.64 -24.29
C VAL A 304 -35.01 9.92 -25.57
N ASN A 305 -35.17 11.19 -25.91
CA ASN A 305 -35.76 11.66 -27.16
C ASN A 305 -34.63 12.12 -28.08
N TYR A 306 -34.58 11.56 -29.28
CA TYR A 306 -33.48 11.79 -30.23
C TYR A 306 -34.01 11.70 -31.67
N SER A 307 -33.19 12.10 -32.65
CA SER A 307 -33.47 11.85 -34.06
C SER A 307 -32.31 11.20 -34.77
N ILE A 308 -32.60 10.32 -35.74
CA ILE A 308 -31.61 9.71 -36.63
C ILE A 308 -31.98 10.09 -38.06
N GLY A 309 -31.09 10.77 -38.79
CA GLY A 309 -31.35 11.25 -40.15
C GLY A 309 -32.65 12.07 -40.25
N GLY A 310 -32.91 12.92 -39.24
CA GLY A 310 -34.11 13.76 -39.15
C GLY A 310 -35.41 13.05 -38.72
N THR A 311 -35.39 11.75 -38.42
CA THR A 311 -36.56 11.02 -37.91
C THR A 311 -36.55 10.93 -36.39
N ASP A 312 -37.58 11.47 -35.75
CA ASP A 312 -37.71 11.48 -34.29
C ASP A 312 -38.00 10.09 -33.71
N LYS A 313 -37.36 9.80 -32.59
CA LYS A 313 -37.41 8.55 -31.85
C LYS A 313 -37.39 8.79 -30.35
N MET A 314 -37.87 7.79 -29.62
CA MET A 314 -37.93 7.77 -28.16
C MET A 314 -37.49 6.39 -27.68
N GLN A 315 -36.67 6.36 -26.63
CA GLN A 315 -36.28 5.13 -25.96
C GLN A 315 -36.41 5.26 -24.45
N VAL A 316 -37.04 4.27 -23.84
CA VAL A 316 -37.20 4.15 -22.39
C VAL A 316 -36.15 3.17 -21.87
N VAL A 317 -35.48 3.57 -20.79
CA VAL A 317 -34.36 2.85 -20.17
C VAL A 317 -34.63 2.73 -18.68
N TYR A 318 -34.72 1.49 -18.21
CA TYR A 318 -34.89 1.18 -16.79
C TYR A 318 -33.53 1.08 -16.10
N LEU A 319 -33.22 2.03 -15.23
CA LEU A 319 -31.92 2.09 -14.56
C LEU A 319 -31.78 0.98 -13.50
N PRO A 320 -30.55 0.55 -13.17
CA PRO A 320 -30.32 -0.29 -12.00
C PRO A 320 -30.55 0.52 -10.71
N ALA A 321 -30.38 -0.13 -9.57
CA ALA A 321 -30.34 0.57 -8.30
C ALA A 321 -29.25 1.67 -8.35
N ILE A 322 -29.59 2.87 -7.92
CA ILE A 322 -28.65 3.99 -7.83
C ILE A 322 -28.10 4.00 -6.42
N GLU A 323 -26.84 3.61 -6.27
CA GLU A 323 -26.14 3.58 -5.00
C GLU A 323 -25.46 4.93 -4.73
N ARG A 324 -25.36 5.28 -3.44
CA ARG A 324 -24.60 6.45 -3.00
C ARG A 324 -23.11 6.30 -3.31
N ASN A 325 -22.43 7.41 -3.60
CA ASN A 325 -21.01 7.47 -3.93
C ASN A 325 -20.59 6.51 -5.07
N VAL A 326 -21.49 6.26 -6.02
CA VAL A 326 -21.24 5.48 -7.24
C VAL A 326 -21.43 6.37 -8.47
N TRP A 327 -20.50 6.25 -9.42
CA TRP A 327 -20.57 6.87 -10.74
C TRP A 327 -21.17 5.88 -11.74
N ASN A 328 -22.38 6.20 -12.17
CA ASN A 328 -23.22 5.45 -13.09
C ASN A 328 -23.00 6.01 -14.50
N LYS A 329 -22.21 5.34 -15.32
CA LYS A 329 -21.97 5.75 -16.71
C LYS A 329 -22.84 4.93 -17.66
N ILE A 330 -23.58 5.60 -18.54
CA ILE A 330 -24.39 4.96 -19.56
C ILE A 330 -23.84 5.33 -20.93
N PHE A 331 -23.54 4.31 -21.74
CA PHE A 331 -23.02 4.45 -23.08
C PHE A 331 -24.08 4.01 -24.09
N ALA A 332 -24.45 4.89 -25.02
CA ALA A 332 -25.48 4.64 -26.01
C ALA A 332 -24.92 4.76 -27.44
N ARG A 333 -24.91 3.65 -28.16
CA ARG A 333 -24.54 3.59 -29.59
C ARG A 333 -25.76 3.36 -30.46
N VAL A 334 -25.88 4.09 -31.57
CA VAL A 334 -26.88 3.80 -32.60
C VAL A 334 -26.52 2.52 -33.36
N LYS A 335 -27.47 1.59 -33.46
CA LYS A 335 -27.40 0.43 -34.37
C LYS A 335 -28.79 0.10 -34.89
N GLY A 336 -28.93 -0.09 -36.20
CA GLY A 336 -30.21 -0.51 -36.79
C GLY A 336 -31.37 0.47 -36.51
N GLY A 337 -31.05 1.74 -36.24
CA GLY A 337 -32.03 2.77 -35.91
C GLY A 337 -32.51 2.79 -34.45
N THR A 338 -31.90 2.04 -33.52
CA THR A 338 -32.19 2.11 -32.08
C THR A 338 -30.90 2.34 -31.29
N LEU A 339 -30.99 2.73 -30.01
CA LEU A 339 -29.81 2.81 -29.15
C LEU A 339 -29.55 1.45 -28.51
N GLN A 340 -28.35 0.93 -28.72
CA GLN A 340 -27.77 -0.11 -27.89
C GLN A 340 -27.16 0.54 -26.66
N ILE A 341 -27.52 0.05 -25.48
CA ILE A 341 -27.16 0.68 -24.22
C ILE A 341 -26.28 -0.25 -23.40
N GLN A 342 -25.21 0.32 -22.88
CA GLN A 342 -24.35 -0.28 -21.88
C GLN A 342 -24.27 0.59 -20.65
N TYR A 343 -23.90 -0.02 -19.54
CA TYR A 343 -23.80 0.60 -18.24
C TYR A 343 -22.53 0.15 -17.54
N LYS A 344 -21.85 1.10 -16.92
CA LYS A 344 -20.73 0.84 -16.02
C LYS A 344 -20.98 1.54 -14.70
N ALA A 345 -20.97 0.77 -13.62
CA ALA A 345 -20.93 1.30 -12.27
C ALA A 345 -19.47 1.33 -11.82
N MET A 346 -19.01 2.48 -11.32
CA MET A 346 -17.69 2.59 -10.70
C MET A 346 -17.85 3.27 -9.34
N PRO A 347 -17.04 2.93 -8.34
CA PRO A 347 -16.91 3.78 -7.16
C PRO A 347 -16.66 5.23 -7.62
N TRP A 348 -17.43 6.19 -7.11
CA TRP A 348 -17.21 7.61 -7.44
C TRP A 348 -15.91 8.12 -6.81
N GLU A 349 -15.36 7.35 -5.87
CA GLU A 349 -14.04 7.51 -5.28
C GLU A 349 -12.90 7.11 -6.21
N THR A 350 -13.17 6.62 -7.43
CA THR A 350 -12.11 6.23 -8.36
C THR A 350 -11.41 7.49 -8.87
N VAL A 351 -10.42 7.94 -8.11
CA VAL A 351 -9.17 8.41 -8.70
C VAL A 351 -8.71 7.21 -9.51
N VAL A 352 -8.80 7.30 -10.84
CA VAL A 352 -7.94 6.45 -11.65
C VAL A 352 -6.57 7.09 -11.47
N THR A 353 -5.92 6.85 -10.32
CA THR A 353 -4.47 6.80 -10.39
C THR A 353 -4.24 5.66 -11.35
N SER A 354 -3.64 5.99 -12.49
CA SER A 354 -3.26 5.01 -13.49
C SER A 354 -2.49 3.90 -12.78
N ILE A 355 -3.18 2.78 -12.53
CA ILE A 355 -2.67 1.51 -12.00
C ILE A 355 -2.25 1.61 -10.53
N GLY A 356 -2.91 0.82 -9.67
CA GLY A 356 -2.29 0.40 -8.41
C GLY A 356 -1.07 -0.45 -8.75
N TYR A 357 0.07 0.19 -8.97
CA TYR A 357 1.34 -0.48 -9.15
C TYR A 357 1.79 -0.98 -7.78
N ALA A 358 1.60 -2.28 -7.54
CA ALA A 358 2.50 -2.95 -6.62
C ALA A 358 3.91 -2.83 -7.24
N PRO A 359 4.93 -2.41 -6.47
CA PRO A 359 6.30 -2.40 -6.98
C PRO A 359 6.64 -3.81 -7.46
N GLN A 360 7.30 -3.91 -8.60
CA GLN A 360 7.59 -5.20 -9.21
C GLN A 360 8.98 -5.69 -8.77
N PRO A 361 9.15 -6.97 -8.44
CA PRO A 361 10.47 -7.54 -8.25
C PRO A 361 11.31 -7.34 -9.53
N VAL A 362 12.61 -7.04 -9.38
CA VAL A 362 13.51 -6.95 -10.54
C VAL A 362 13.65 -8.32 -11.22
N PHE A 363 13.08 -8.43 -12.41
CA PHE A 363 13.17 -9.60 -13.27
C PHE A 363 13.70 -9.26 -14.67
N PRO A 364 14.33 -10.22 -15.36
CA PRO A 364 14.73 -10.02 -16.74
C PRO A 364 13.50 -10.05 -17.66
N ASP A 365 13.49 -9.20 -18.68
CA ASP A 365 12.52 -9.19 -19.77
C ASP A 365 12.71 -10.38 -20.73
N GLU A 366 11.86 -10.49 -21.76
CA GLU A 366 11.92 -11.56 -22.76
C GLU A 366 13.27 -11.63 -23.50
N GLU A 367 14.02 -10.52 -23.53
CA GLU A 367 15.36 -10.44 -24.13
C GLU A 367 16.48 -10.77 -23.13
N GLY A 368 16.14 -11.00 -21.86
CA GLY A 368 17.08 -11.26 -20.78
C GLY A 368 17.69 -10.01 -20.14
N LYS A 369 17.11 -8.82 -20.38
CA LYS A 369 17.59 -7.54 -19.83
C LYS A 369 16.79 -7.14 -18.59
N THR A 370 17.44 -6.43 -17.69
CA THR A 370 16.92 -6.00 -16.39
C THR A 370 16.85 -4.47 -16.31
N VAL A 371 16.37 -3.95 -15.19
CA VAL A 371 16.40 -2.50 -14.89
C VAL A 371 17.84 -1.96 -14.81
N PHE A 372 18.83 -2.80 -14.52
CA PHE A 372 20.21 -2.37 -14.33
C PHE A 372 21.00 -2.24 -15.65
N ASP A 373 20.49 -2.73 -16.78
CA ASP A 373 21.19 -2.76 -18.07
C ASP A 373 21.37 -1.37 -18.72
N SER A 374 20.60 -0.36 -18.31
CA SER A 374 20.71 1.02 -18.82
C SER A 374 20.20 2.04 -17.81
N ASP A 375 20.73 3.27 -17.84
CA ASP A 375 20.32 4.35 -16.94
C ASP A 375 18.81 4.65 -17.05
N ASP A 376 18.27 4.75 -18.27
CA ASP A 376 16.83 5.00 -18.50
C ASP A 376 15.91 3.93 -17.86
N ARG A 377 16.40 2.68 -17.75
CA ARG A 377 15.66 1.58 -17.10
C ARG A 377 15.91 1.51 -15.60
N TYR A 378 17.05 2.00 -15.13
CA TYR A 378 17.37 2.03 -13.72
C TYR A 378 16.59 3.12 -13.00
N GLU A 379 16.36 4.23 -13.70
CA GLU A 379 15.53 5.35 -13.28
C GLU A 379 14.03 5.11 -13.53
N SER A 380 13.64 4.01 -14.18
CA SER A 380 12.21 3.68 -14.29
C SER A 380 11.67 3.36 -12.89
N GLU A 381 10.63 4.08 -12.48
CA GLU A 381 10.02 3.94 -11.16
C GLU A 381 9.34 2.55 -11.03
N ASP A 382 9.05 2.15 -9.78
CA ASP A 382 8.20 0.99 -9.43
C ASP A 382 8.82 -0.43 -9.43
N TYR A 383 10.07 -0.57 -8.97
CA TYR A 383 10.65 -1.89 -8.69
C TYR A 383 11.22 -2.05 -7.29
N TYR A 384 11.43 -3.31 -6.88
CA TYR A 384 12.21 -3.64 -5.70
C TYR A 384 13.21 -4.76 -5.94
N VAL A 385 14.29 -4.78 -5.17
CA VAL A 385 15.28 -5.85 -5.20
C VAL A 385 15.92 -6.03 -3.82
N LEU A 386 16.27 -7.28 -3.51
CA LEU A 386 17.06 -7.66 -2.35
C LEU A 386 18.32 -8.41 -2.82
N LEU A 387 19.50 -7.81 -2.65
CA LEU A 387 20.79 -8.38 -3.06
C LEU A 387 21.74 -8.48 -1.86
N PRO A 388 22.68 -9.43 -1.83
CA PRO A 388 23.67 -9.51 -0.77
C PRO A 388 24.60 -8.29 -0.83
N LYS A 389 25.03 -7.79 0.34
CA LYS A 389 25.91 -6.60 0.40
C LYS A 389 27.27 -6.90 -0.22
N LYS A 390 27.83 -5.95 -0.96
CA LYS A 390 29.23 -5.95 -1.42
C LYS A 390 29.79 -4.53 -1.31
N GLU A 391 31.06 -4.42 -0.97
CA GLU A 391 31.72 -3.11 -0.94
C GLU A 391 31.72 -2.45 -2.31
N TYR A 392 31.57 -1.13 -2.32
CA TYR A 392 31.77 -0.35 -3.53
C TYR A 392 33.28 -0.35 -3.85
N ASP A 393 33.62 -0.58 -5.11
CA ASP A 393 35.00 -0.58 -5.62
C ASP A 393 35.15 0.55 -6.66
N GLY A 394 34.82 1.78 -6.25
CA GLY A 394 34.74 2.94 -7.15
C GLY A 394 33.57 2.93 -8.13
N LYS A 395 32.63 1.99 -7.99
CA LYS A 395 31.46 1.83 -8.87
C LYS A 395 30.33 2.78 -8.48
N ASP A 396 29.45 3.08 -9.44
CA ASP A 396 28.13 3.61 -9.15
C ASP A 396 27.18 2.48 -8.69
N THR A 397 26.06 2.86 -8.08
CA THR A 397 25.09 1.93 -7.50
C THR A 397 24.48 1.04 -8.55
N ARG A 398 24.13 1.56 -9.74
CA ARG A 398 23.57 0.74 -10.81
C ARG A 398 24.54 -0.36 -11.21
N SER A 399 25.82 -0.02 -11.38
CA SER A 399 26.89 -0.95 -11.76
C SER A 399 27.14 -2.01 -10.70
N LEU A 400 27.12 -1.63 -9.42
CA LEU A 400 27.22 -2.59 -8.30
C LEU A 400 26.01 -3.53 -8.25
N MET A 401 24.80 -2.99 -8.38
CA MET A 401 23.57 -3.79 -8.38
C MET A 401 23.51 -4.72 -9.59
N TYR A 402 23.96 -4.28 -10.78
CA TYR A 402 24.08 -5.11 -11.97
C TYR A 402 25.00 -6.31 -11.75
N GLU A 403 26.18 -6.09 -11.18
CA GLU A 403 27.13 -7.15 -10.85
C GLU A 403 26.52 -8.13 -9.85
N LEU A 404 25.97 -7.66 -8.74
CA LEU A 404 25.34 -8.51 -7.74
C LEU A 404 24.14 -9.29 -8.30
N TYR A 405 23.38 -8.66 -9.20
CA TYR A 405 22.25 -9.31 -9.85
C TYR A 405 22.70 -10.44 -10.77
N THR A 406 23.68 -10.18 -11.64
CA THR A 406 24.16 -11.13 -12.65
C THR A 406 25.09 -12.22 -12.08
N GLU A 407 25.77 -11.95 -10.96
CA GLU A 407 26.61 -12.89 -10.24
C GLU A 407 25.89 -13.44 -9.00
N ALA A 408 25.10 -14.50 -9.18
CA ALA A 408 24.24 -15.07 -8.14
C ALA A 408 24.94 -15.43 -6.81
N LYS A 409 26.25 -15.72 -6.87
CA LYS A 409 27.10 -16.15 -5.74
C LYS A 409 27.95 -15.02 -5.14
N SER A 410 27.88 -13.81 -5.69
CA SER A 410 28.70 -12.66 -5.27
C SER A 410 28.08 -11.97 -4.04
N GLY A 411 28.92 -11.30 -3.26
CA GLY A 411 28.52 -10.52 -2.07
C GLY A 411 28.79 -11.21 -0.74
N ASP A 412 28.15 -10.69 0.31
CA ASP A 412 28.30 -11.12 1.70
C ASP A 412 28.02 -12.63 1.85
N PRO A 413 29.02 -13.43 2.28
CA PRO A 413 28.88 -14.88 2.35
C PRO A 413 27.78 -15.37 3.31
N GLU A 414 27.57 -14.71 4.45
CA GLU A 414 26.48 -14.99 5.40
C GLU A 414 25.11 -14.81 4.75
N ALA A 415 24.94 -13.77 3.94
CA ALA A 415 23.70 -13.52 3.20
C ALA A 415 23.49 -14.55 2.07
N VAL A 416 24.51 -14.74 1.22
CA VAL A 416 24.47 -15.67 0.08
C VAL A 416 24.19 -17.10 0.54
N LEU A 417 24.80 -17.53 1.65
CA LEU A 417 24.67 -18.88 2.19
C LEU A 417 23.58 -19.00 3.28
N CYS A 418 22.86 -17.91 3.56
CA CYS A 418 21.73 -17.85 4.50
C CYS A 418 22.06 -18.42 5.90
N TYR A 419 23.22 -18.06 6.44
CA TYR A 419 23.62 -18.45 7.79
C TYR A 419 24.24 -17.29 8.55
N VAL A 420 24.24 -17.38 9.88
CA VAL A 420 24.94 -16.48 10.79
C VAL A 420 25.67 -17.27 11.86
N CYS A 421 26.82 -16.77 12.27
CA CYS A 421 27.59 -17.31 13.39
C CYS A 421 27.70 -16.25 14.49
N ARG A 422 27.48 -16.67 15.74
CA ARG A 422 27.77 -15.85 16.92
C ARG A 422 28.58 -16.67 17.93
N PRO A 423 29.84 -16.28 18.19
CA PRO A 423 30.61 -15.22 17.51
C PRO A 423 30.86 -15.51 16.03
N GLY A 424 31.05 -14.46 15.22
CA GLY A 424 31.36 -14.56 13.79
C GLY A 424 32.84 -14.81 13.52
N TYR A 425 33.20 -15.17 12.28
CA TYR A 425 34.60 -15.27 11.87
C TYR A 425 35.17 -13.90 11.49
N VAL A 426 36.49 -13.75 11.66
CA VAL A 426 37.22 -12.59 11.11
C VAL A 426 37.31 -12.79 9.60
N ASP A 427 36.69 -11.87 8.86
CA ASP A 427 36.87 -11.78 7.42
C ASP A 427 38.22 -11.11 7.15
N ASN A 428 39.21 -11.91 6.74
CA ASN A 428 40.48 -11.39 6.26
C ASN A 428 40.69 -11.99 4.88
N SER A 429 40.44 -11.18 3.85
CA SER A 429 40.55 -11.46 2.41
C SER A 429 41.91 -12.00 1.93
N LYS A 430 42.82 -12.31 2.84
CA LYS A 430 44.17 -12.84 2.61
C LYS A 430 44.42 -14.21 3.22
N VAL A 431 43.45 -14.83 3.87
CA VAL A 431 43.63 -16.12 4.55
C VAL A 431 42.52 -17.08 4.11
N ASP A 432 42.86 -18.06 3.27
CA ASP A 432 41.98 -19.17 2.85
C ASP A 432 41.57 -20.11 4.02
N ASN A 433 41.66 -19.64 5.27
CA ASN A 433 41.36 -20.42 6.47
C ASN A 433 40.66 -19.51 7.49
N LEU A 434 39.39 -19.80 7.80
CA LEU A 434 38.59 -19.14 8.84
C LEU A 434 39.11 -19.53 10.25
N THR A 435 40.24 -18.97 10.67
CA THR A 435 40.95 -19.39 11.90
C THR A 435 40.67 -18.53 13.13
N TYR A 436 39.97 -17.40 13.00
CA TYR A 436 39.75 -16.45 14.09
C TYR A 436 38.28 -16.10 14.23
N LEU A 437 37.80 -15.95 15.47
CA LEU A 437 36.47 -15.43 15.78
C LEU A 437 36.58 -13.97 16.20
N LYS A 438 35.75 -13.11 15.61
CA LYS A 438 35.63 -11.70 16.00
C LYS A 438 34.59 -11.56 17.12
N ASP A 439 34.70 -10.46 17.87
CA ASP A 439 33.67 -10.10 18.82
C ASP A 439 32.36 -9.75 18.11
N GLY A 440 31.24 -10.13 18.73
CA GLY A 440 29.90 -9.99 18.18
C GLY A 440 29.52 -11.05 17.13
N SER A 441 28.33 -10.90 16.58
CA SER A 441 27.80 -11.79 15.54
C SER A 441 28.37 -11.43 14.17
N GLY A 442 28.73 -12.46 13.37
CA GLY A 442 28.64 -12.33 11.91
C GLY A 442 27.17 -12.13 11.54
N GLY A 443 26.89 -11.28 10.57
CA GLY A 443 25.52 -10.92 10.21
C GLY A 443 25.31 -10.98 8.71
N ALA A 444 24.20 -11.58 8.31
CA ALA A 444 23.78 -11.59 6.92
C ALA A 444 23.35 -10.18 6.53
N ARG A 445 24.09 -9.56 5.61
CA ARG A 445 23.85 -8.18 5.15
C ARG A 445 23.28 -8.15 3.75
N PHE A 446 22.22 -7.36 3.59
CA PHE A 446 21.51 -7.19 2.34
C PHE A 446 21.42 -5.71 1.96
N TYR A 447 21.58 -5.43 0.67
CA TYR A 447 21.02 -4.24 0.06
C TYR A 447 19.55 -4.47 -0.27
N PHE A 448 18.69 -3.61 0.25
CA PHE A 448 17.30 -3.54 -0.16
C PHE A 448 17.03 -2.20 -0.84
N MET A 449 16.40 -2.25 -2.01
CA MET A 449 16.00 -1.07 -2.74
C MET A 449 14.55 -1.20 -3.17
N LEU A 450 13.77 -0.17 -2.90
CA LEU A 450 12.39 0.02 -3.33
C LEU A 450 12.38 1.36 -4.05
N THR A 451 12.11 1.41 -5.35
CA THR A 451 12.25 2.64 -6.15
C THR A 451 10.94 3.36 -6.38
N GLY A 452 9.80 2.68 -6.20
CA GLY A 452 8.47 3.28 -6.25
C GLY A 452 7.40 2.37 -5.63
N PRO A 453 6.13 2.80 -5.65
CA PRO A 453 5.71 4.15 -6.00
C PRO A 453 6.17 5.18 -4.96
N GLU A 454 6.26 6.46 -5.34
CA GLU A 454 6.70 7.54 -4.44
C GLU A 454 5.87 7.53 -3.14
N GLY A 455 6.53 7.65 -2.00
CA GLY A 455 5.89 7.64 -0.68
C GLY A 455 5.56 6.24 -0.13
N ALA A 456 5.73 5.16 -0.92
CA ALA A 456 5.65 3.81 -0.39
C ALA A 456 6.69 3.61 0.72
N THR A 457 6.30 2.87 1.75
CA THR A 457 7.17 2.51 2.88
C THR A 457 7.36 1.01 2.91
N TRP A 458 8.45 0.54 3.49
CA TRP A 458 8.71 -0.88 3.64
C TRP A 458 9.16 -1.20 5.05
N GLU A 459 8.92 -2.44 5.47
CA GLU A 459 9.34 -2.97 6.76
C GLU A 459 9.86 -4.40 6.58
N ALA A 460 11.02 -4.67 7.17
CA ALA A 460 11.62 -5.98 7.27
C ALA A 460 11.17 -6.67 8.57
N HIS A 461 10.84 -7.94 8.45
CA HIS A 461 10.29 -8.75 9.54
C HIS A 461 11.11 -10.01 9.76
N LEU A 462 11.21 -10.42 11.02
CA LEU A 462 11.74 -11.73 11.41
C LEU A 462 10.63 -12.52 12.10
N ASN A 463 10.26 -13.66 11.52
CA ASN A 463 9.48 -14.67 12.22
C ASN A 463 10.44 -15.57 13.01
N ASP A 464 10.65 -15.23 14.27
CA ASP A 464 11.47 -15.98 15.22
C ASP A 464 10.83 -15.89 16.63
N PRO A 465 9.92 -16.81 16.96
CA PRO A 465 9.17 -16.76 18.21
C PRO A 465 10.05 -16.95 19.46
N GLU A 466 11.28 -17.45 19.29
CA GLU A 466 12.22 -17.71 20.37
C GLU A 466 13.21 -16.55 20.60
N GLY A 467 13.27 -15.56 19.70
CA GLY A 467 14.13 -14.39 19.81
C GLY A 467 15.63 -14.70 19.69
N ASN A 468 15.97 -15.74 18.92
CA ASN A 468 17.32 -16.17 18.58
C ASN A 468 18.02 -15.26 17.53
N PHE A 469 17.27 -14.40 16.85
CA PHE A 469 17.72 -13.46 15.82
C PHE A 469 17.18 -12.06 16.08
N ALA A 470 17.93 -11.07 15.61
CA ALA A 470 17.53 -9.67 15.65
C ALA A 470 18.07 -8.92 14.44
N PHE A 471 17.43 -7.80 14.12
CA PHE A 471 18.01 -6.82 13.22
C PHE A 471 19.05 -5.96 13.95
N SER A 472 20.18 -5.70 13.30
CA SER A 472 21.14 -4.70 13.76
C SER A 472 20.77 -3.33 13.22
N THR A 473 20.69 -2.32 14.09
CA THR A 473 20.43 -0.91 13.73
C THR A 473 21.63 0.00 14.00
N THR A 474 22.81 -0.59 14.17
CA THR A 474 24.06 0.11 14.43
C THR A 474 24.46 1.01 13.25
N PHE A 475 25.03 2.17 13.57
CA PHE A 475 25.69 3.04 12.59
C PHE A 475 27.07 2.46 12.21
N GLU A 476 27.42 2.51 10.92
CA GLU A 476 28.74 2.12 10.43
C GLU A 476 29.29 3.19 9.48
N ASP A 477 30.57 3.57 9.69
CA ASP A 477 31.25 4.70 9.05
C ASP A 477 31.79 4.41 7.62
N SER A 478 31.52 3.23 7.05
CA SER A 478 32.10 2.77 5.77
C SER A 478 31.14 1.97 4.87
N GLU A 479 29.84 1.95 5.18
CA GLU A 479 28.85 1.13 4.44
C GLU A 479 28.74 1.49 2.96
N PHE A 480 28.99 2.76 2.62
CA PHE A 480 29.03 3.27 1.25
C PHE A 480 30.40 3.89 0.91
N GLU A 481 31.49 3.44 1.53
CA GLU A 481 32.84 3.91 1.17
C GLU A 481 33.16 3.66 -0.31
N ASP A 482 33.87 4.61 -0.94
CA ASP A 482 34.27 4.53 -2.36
C ASP A 482 33.12 4.40 -3.38
N ASN A 483 31.88 4.78 -3.01
CA ASN A 483 30.78 4.92 -3.97
C ASN A 483 30.97 6.11 -4.93
N ALA A 484 30.63 5.94 -6.21
CA ALA A 484 30.71 7.01 -7.20
C ALA A 484 29.51 7.98 -7.18
N ASP A 485 28.43 7.65 -6.46
CA ASP A 485 27.17 8.41 -6.44
C ASP A 485 27.12 9.56 -5.42
N GLY A 486 28.20 9.76 -4.67
CA GLY A 486 28.29 10.81 -3.66
C GLY A 486 27.41 10.58 -2.43
N TYR A 487 27.12 9.33 -2.09
CA TYR A 487 26.38 8.99 -0.87
C TYR A 487 27.18 9.28 0.40
N PRO A 488 26.50 9.52 1.54
CA PRO A 488 27.16 9.52 2.84
C PRO A 488 27.87 8.19 3.04
N VAL A 489 29.16 8.25 3.36
CA VAL A 489 30.02 7.08 3.56
C VAL A 489 29.52 6.21 4.71
N GLY A 490 28.99 6.84 5.77
CA GLY A 490 28.40 6.15 6.92
C GLY A 490 26.88 6.26 7.00
N VAL A 491 26.22 5.14 7.32
CA VAL A 491 24.76 5.05 7.47
C VAL A 491 24.33 4.15 8.62
N TYR A 492 23.11 4.36 9.10
CA TYR A 492 22.43 3.39 9.97
C TYR A 492 21.94 2.21 9.13
N LYS A 493 22.12 1.02 9.67
CA LYS A 493 21.36 -0.15 9.25
C LYS A 493 19.90 0.04 9.69
N VAL A 494 18.97 -0.37 8.85
CA VAL A 494 17.54 -0.10 9.08
C VAL A 494 16.70 -1.34 8.87
N THR A 495 15.53 -1.33 9.51
CA THR A 495 14.49 -2.36 9.36
C THR A 495 13.29 -1.84 8.59
N HIS A 496 13.29 -0.56 8.23
CA HIS A 496 12.21 0.08 7.50
C HIS A 496 12.75 1.26 6.70
N GLY A 497 12.00 1.69 5.70
CA GLY A 497 12.37 2.85 4.91
C GLY A 497 11.26 3.33 3.99
N ILE A 498 11.62 4.25 3.12
CA ILE A 498 10.74 4.81 2.09
C ILE A 498 11.27 4.43 0.71
N ALA A 499 10.43 4.48 -0.31
CA ALA A 499 10.85 4.33 -1.69
C ALA A 499 11.89 5.40 -2.08
N ARG A 500 13.04 4.97 -2.63
CA ARG A 500 14.11 5.81 -3.16
C ARG A 500 15.07 4.99 -4.04
N LEU A 501 15.74 5.65 -4.97
CA LEU A 501 16.81 5.08 -5.83
C LEU A 501 18.12 4.76 -5.09
N LYS A 502 18.15 4.85 -3.76
CA LYS A 502 19.33 4.56 -2.93
C LYS A 502 19.09 3.32 -2.07
N PRO A 503 19.96 2.31 -2.10
CA PRO A 503 19.76 1.11 -1.30
C PRO A 503 19.80 1.42 0.21
N TYR A 504 19.14 0.58 0.97
CA TYR A 504 19.26 0.47 2.42
C TYR A 504 20.08 -0.76 2.78
N VAL A 505 20.73 -0.73 3.94
CA VAL A 505 21.43 -1.90 4.49
C VAL A 505 20.55 -2.52 5.57
N ILE A 506 20.17 -3.77 5.35
CA ILE A 506 19.51 -4.63 6.35
C ILE A 506 20.56 -5.62 6.85
N GLN A 507 20.68 -5.78 8.16
CA GLN A 507 21.55 -6.81 8.74
C GLN A 507 20.80 -7.63 9.77
N ILE A 508 20.90 -8.95 9.63
CA ILE A 508 20.33 -9.93 10.56
C ILE A 508 21.47 -10.57 11.33
N ILE A 509 21.37 -10.58 12.66
CA ILE A 509 22.35 -11.15 13.58
C ILE A 509 21.69 -12.18 14.49
N ALA A 510 22.46 -13.15 14.97
CA ALA A 510 22.03 -14.00 16.08
C ALA A 510 22.12 -13.24 17.42
N THR A 511 21.27 -13.59 18.39
CA THR A 511 21.23 -12.99 19.74
C THR A 511 22.00 -13.82 20.77
N HIS A 512 22.03 -15.14 20.60
CA HIS A 512 22.73 -16.07 21.50
C HIS A 512 24.10 -16.47 20.97
N ASN A 513 25.09 -16.59 21.85
CA ASN A 513 26.39 -17.17 21.51
C ASN A 513 26.24 -18.68 21.40
N TYR A 514 26.41 -19.27 20.21
CA TYR A 514 26.41 -20.73 20.05
C TYR A 514 27.73 -21.31 20.61
N THR A 515 28.84 -20.64 20.32
CA THR A 515 30.20 -21.02 20.77
C THR A 515 30.73 -19.97 21.74
N GLY A 516 31.33 -20.38 22.85
CA GLY A 516 31.98 -19.54 23.84
C GLY A 516 33.47 -19.29 23.56
N THR A 517 34.15 -18.59 24.46
CA THR A 517 35.59 -18.27 24.35
C THR A 517 36.47 -19.31 25.08
N THR A 518 37.79 -19.22 24.90
CA THR A 518 38.77 -20.09 25.59
C THR A 518 38.75 -19.97 27.12
N ASP A 519 38.43 -18.78 27.64
CA ASP A 519 38.53 -18.50 29.08
C ASP A 519 37.23 -18.84 29.82
N ASN A 520 36.11 -18.95 29.11
CA ASN A 520 34.81 -19.29 29.69
C ASN A 520 33.88 -19.97 28.67
N PRO A 521 34.17 -21.21 28.25
CA PRO A 521 33.45 -21.87 27.14
C PRO A 521 31.96 -22.09 27.40
N LYS A 522 31.50 -22.05 28.67
CA LYS A 522 30.13 -22.42 29.07
C LYS A 522 29.20 -21.25 29.40
N GLN A 523 29.67 -20.01 29.45
CA GLN A 523 28.81 -18.85 29.79
C GLN A 523 28.25 -18.16 28.55
N GLU A 524 26.96 -17.84 28.57
CA GLU A 524 26.42 -16.76 27.75
C GLU A 524 26.98 -15.44 28.30
N GLY A 525 27.76 -14.73 27.49
CA GLY A 525 28.31 -13.44 27.90
C GLY A 525 27.24 -12.35 27.86
N THR A 526 27.16 -11.51 28.89
CA THR A 526 26.73 -10.12 28.74
C THR A 526 27.84 -9.32 28.04
N GLU A 527 27.49 -8.24 27.33
CA GLU A 527 28.33 -7.35 26.47
C GLU A 527 29.63 -6.78 27.05
N SER A 528 30.18 -7.32 28.13
CA SER A 528 31.51 -6.98 28.63
C SER A 528 32.57 -7.86 27.95
N GLU A 529 33.42 -7.23 27.12
CA GLU A 529 34.61 -7.77 26.44
C GLU A 529 35.16 -9.07 27.04
N VAL A 530 34.80 -10.21 26.45
CA VAL A 530 35.51 -11.47 26.67
C VAL A 530 36.44 -11.67 25.48
N LYS A 531 37.76 -11.58 25.70
CA LYS A 531 38.74 -11.79 24.64
C LYS A 531 38.60 -13.19 24.06
N TYR A 532 38.20 -13.27 22.80
CA TYR A 532 38.24 -14.47 21.97
C TYR A 532 39.69 -14.92 21.82
N PRO A 533 39.96 -16.20 21.50
CA PRO A 533 41.31 -16.63 21.22
C PRO A 533 41.91 -15.81 20.07
N GLU A 534 42.76 -14.82 20.39
CA GLU A 534 43.83 -14.41 19.49
C GLU A 534 44.70 -15.64 19.32
N ILE A 535 44.53 -16.36 18.21
CA ILE A 535 45.51 -17.39 17.85
C ILE A 535 46.79 -16.65 17.47
N THR A 536 47.63 -16.40 18.47
CA THR A 536 49.01 -15.99 18.25
C THR A 536 49.62 -17.04 17.33
N THR A 537 50.00 -16.61 16.13
CA THR A 537 50.80 -17.43 15.22
C THR A 537 51.97 -17.98 16.03
N PRO A 538 52.16 -19.30 16.15
CA PRO A 538 53.35 -19.82 16.78
C PRO A 538 54.55 -19.22 16.06
N ALA A 539 55.41 -18.52 16.81
CA ALA A 539 56.62 -17.95 16.25
C ALA A 539 57.50 -19.09 15.73
N GLY A 540 57.48 -19.30 14.42
CA GLY A 540 58.26 -20.31 13.71
C GLY A 540 57.52 -21.63 13.54
N ASN A 541 57.35 -22.03 12.27
CA ASN A 541 57.09 -23.37 11.69
C ASN A 541 56.80 -24.54 12.65
N GLN A 542 55.86 -24.39 13.57
CA GLN A 542 55.30 -25.50 14.31
C GLN A 542 54.01 -25.87 13.60
N GLU A 543 54.01 -27.05 12.97
CA GLU A 543 52.81 -27.62 12.36
C GLU A 543 51.67 -27.59 13.37
N TRP A 544 50.51 -27.11 12.92
CA TRP A 544 49.26 -27.09 13.65
C TRP A 544 48.83 -28.53 13.91
N GLY A 545 49.41 -29.18 14.93
CA GLY A 545 49.08 -30.57 15.25
C GLY A 545 47.59 -30.73 15.53
N ASP A 546 47.02 -31.87 15.15
CA ASP A 546 45.62 -32.35 15.21
C ASP A 546 44.79 -31.91 16.43
N LYS A 547 44.58 -30.60 16.60
CA LYS A 547 43.70 -30.02 17.60
C LYS A 547 42.48 -29.51 16.89
N THR A 548 41.33 -30.12 17.18
CA THR A 548 40.02 -29.56 16.87
C THR A 548 39.84 -28.30 17.71
N TYR A 549 39.82 -27.13 17.08
CA TYR A 549 39.51 -25.86 17.74
C TYR A 549 37.99 -25.64 17.63
N PHE A 550 37.34 -25.15 18.69
CA PHE A 550 35.87 -25.02 18.78
C PHE A 550 35.07 -26.34 18.75
N GLY A 551 35.63 -27.42 19.30
CA GLY A 551 34.89 -28.68 19.53
C GLY A 551 33.75 -28.53 20.56
N ASN A 552 33.07 -29.63 20.89
CA ASN A 552 31.92 -29.63 21.82
C ASN A 552 32.21 -28.98 23.19
N ASN A 553 33.48 -28.92 23.60
CA ASN A 553 33.94 -28.26 24.81
C ASN A 553 33.91 -26.72 24.76
N TYR A 554 33.57 -26.12 23.62
CA TYR A 554 33.39 -24.68 23.41
C TYR A 554 31.92 -24.28 23.23
N LEU A 555 30.97 -25.21 23.34
CA LEU A 555 29.56 -24.85 23.33
C LEU A 555 29.20 -24.09 24.60
N THR A 556 28.49 -22.97 24.45
CA THR A 556 27.89 -22.28 25.60
C THR A 556 26.82 -23.18 26.23
N THR A 557 26.34 -22.85 27.43
CA THR A 557 25.21 -23.60 28.03
C THR A 557 24.00 -23.64 27.09
N TRP A 558 23.72 -22.53 26.40
CA TRP A 558 22.66 -22.47 25.40
C TRP A 558 23.00 -23.31 24.16
N GLY A 559 24.20 -23.15 23.59
CA GLY A 559 24.63 -23.91 22.40
C GLY A 559 24.71 -25.42 22.64
N GLU A 560 25.12 -25.84 23.85
CA GLU A 560 25.15 -27.25 24.27
C GLU A 560 23.73 -27.83 24.35
N LYS A 561 22.76 -27.05 24.84
CA LYS A 561 21.36 -27.44 24.83
C LYS A 561 20.84 -27.62 23.41
N GLN A 562 21.00 -26.62 22.54
CA GLN A 562 20.51 -26.71 21.15
C GLN A 562 21.17 -27.86 20.38
N TRP A 563 22.46 -28.06 20.61
CA TRP A 563 23.24 -29.15 20.04
C TRP A 563 22.68 -30.52 20.45
N ASN A 564 22.48 -30.74 21.75
CA ASN A 564 22.01 -32.02 22.30
C ASN A 564 20.54 -32.32 21.98
N ASP A 565 19.68 -31.30 22.03
CA ASP A 565 18.22 -31.42 21.81
C ASP A 565 17.86 -31.58 20.33
N LYS A 566 18.84 -31.37 19.46
CA LYS A 566 18.72 -31.44 18.02
C LYS A 566 17.88 -30.31 17.37
N ASN A 567 17.99 -29.07 17.86
CA ASN A 567 17.10 -27.95 17.51
C ASN A 567 17.59 -27.01 16.41
N VAL A 568 16.93 -27.00 15.24
CA VAL A 568 17.18 -26.01 14.17
C VAL A 568 16.83 -24.61 14.61
N ILE A 569 17.88 -23.80 14.80
CA ILE A 569 17.78 -22.39 15.09
C ILE A 569 17.76 -21.64 13.76
N SER A 570 16.57 -21.17 13.39
CA SER A 570 16.34 -20.42 12.16
C SER A 570 15.29 -19.34 12.35
N ALA A 571 15.40 -18.27 11.57
CA ALA A 571 14.38 -17.26 11.44
C ALA A 571 13.92 -17.18 9.98
N GLU A 572 12.63 -16.89 9.79
CA GLU A 572 12.14 -16.49 8.47
C GLU A 572 12.22 -14.97 8.34
N PHE A 573 12.90 -14.52 7.31
CA PHE A 573 13.00 -13.12 6.91
C PHE A 573 12.04 -12.86 5.75
N TYR A 574 11.23 -11.82 5.89
CA TYR A 574 10.36 -11.30 4.83
C TYR A 574 10.29 -9.77 4.88
N ILE A 575 9.84 -9.16 3.80
CA ILE A 575 9.65 -7.71 3.71
C ILE A 575 8.20 -7.46 3.31
N THR A 576 7.57 -6.50 3.99
CA THR A 576 6.30 -5.93 3.57
C THR A 576 6.52 -4.53 3.02
N VAL A 577 5.69 -4.15 2.06
CA VAL A 577 5.57 -2.79 1.57
C VAL A 577 4.19 -2.29 1.92
N LYS A 578 4.14 -1.12 2.54
CA LYS A 578 2.92 -0.37 2.74
C LYS A 578 2.92 0.79 1.75
N LEU A 579 2.03 0.73 0.79
CA LEU A 579 1.82 1.81 -0.15
C LEU A 579 1.20 3.02 0.58
N THR A 580 1.26 4.17 -0.07
CA THR A 580 0.66 5.41 0.42
C THR A 580 -0.85 5.23 0.69
N ASP A 581 -1.52 4.39 -0.09
CA ASP A 581 -2.94 4.02 0.09
C ASP A 581 -3.23 3.21 1.39
N GLY A 582 -2.19 2.81 2.11
CA GLY A 582 -2.25 1.96 3.29
C GLY A 582 -2.35 0.47 3.00
N THR A 583 -2.44 0.07 1.73
CA THR A 583 -2.40 -1.31 1.28
C THR A 583 -1.02 -1.90 1.59
N GLU A 584 -1.02 -3.07 2.19
CA GLU A 584 0.18 -3.79 2.55
C GLU A 584 0.36 -5.01 1.64
N TYR A 585 1.54 -5.11 1.04
CA TYR A 585 1.96 -6.23 0.21
C TYR A 585 3.12 -6.92 0.90
N GLU A 586 3.13 -8.24 0.84
CA GLU A 586 4.33 -9.01 1.13
C GLU A 586 5.10 -9.21 -0.17
N LEU A 587 6.41 -8.97 -0.14
CA LEU A 587 7.25 -8.98 -1.35
C LEU A 587 7.81 -10.37 -1.67
N ASP A 588 7.91 -10.69 -2.96
CA ASP A 588 8.67 -11.81 -3.52
C ASP A 588 10.18 -11.48 -3.50
N ILE A 589 10.78 -11.46 -2.31
CA ILE A 589 12.19 -11.08 -2.09
C ILE A 589 13.21 -12.15 -2.53
N ASN A 590 12.77 -13.38 -2.80
CA ASN A 590 13.63 -14.49 -3.19
C ASN A 590 13.00 -15.31 -4.33
N PRO A 591 12.71 -14.69 -5.49
CA PRO A 591 11.99 -15.37 -6.56
C PRO A 591 12.77 -16.54 -7.18
N SER A 592 12.03 -17.46 -7.80
CA SER A 592 12.60 -18.49 -8.67
C SER A 592 13.07 -17.92 -10.01
N TYR A 593 14.31 -18.24 -10.41
CA TYR A 593 14.85 -17.91 -11.73
C TYR A 593 14.78 -19.09 -12.71
N ASN A 594 14.00 -20.12 -12.38
CA ASN A 594 13.80 -21.26 -13.26
C ASN A 594 13.04 -20.85 -14.55
N GLY A 595 13.51 -21.29 -15.72
CA GLY A 595 12.90 -20.98 -17.01
C GLY A 595 13.40 -19.71 -17.70
N TYR A 596 14.26 -18.92 -17.06
CA TYR A 596 14.89 -17.75 -17.66
C TYR A 596 16.22 -18.09 -18.37
N ASN A 597 16.59 -17.28 -19.36
CA ASN A 597 17.78 -17.51 -20.18
C ASN A 597 19.06 -17.40 -19.32
N GLN A 598 19.83 -18.48 -19.23
CA GLN A 598 21.12 -18.52 -18.50
C GLN A 598 22.10 -17.43 -18.93
N LYS A 599 21.93 -16.84 -20.12
CA LYS A 599 22.79 -15.75 -20.61
C LYS A 599 22.76 -14.48 -19.74
N ALA A 600 21.72 -14.27 -18.93
CA ALA A 600 21.60 -13.12 -18.03
C ALA A 600 22.41 -13.27 -16.73
N PHE A 601 22.86 -14.48 -16.40
CA PHE A 601 23.61 -14.77 -15.18
C PHE A 601 24.96 -15.39 -15.52
N SER A 602 25.94 -15.29 -14.62
CA SER A 602 27.21 -15.98 -14.80
C SER A 602 27.03 -17.50 -14.81
N ASP A 603 27.93 -18.22 -15.50
CA ASP A 603 27.92 -19.69 -15.61
C ASP A 603 28.05 -20.41 -14.25
N GLU A 604 28.34 -19.68 -13.17
CA GLU A 604 28.57 -20.24 -11.84
C GLU A 604 27.26 -20.68 -11.13
N GLY A 605 26.08 -20.34 -11.65
CA GLY A 605 24.78 -20.84 -11.15
C GLY A 605 24.39 -20.41 -9.73
N PHE A 606 23.31 -20.98 -9.20
CA PHE A 606 22.70 -20.60 -7.90
C PHE A 606 22.87 -21.69 -6.82
N TYR A 607 23.09 -21.33 -5.55
CA TYR A 607 23.26 -22.34 -4.49
C TYR A 607 22.00 -23.15 -4.14
N TYR A 608 20.81 -22.63 -4.45
CA TYR A 608 19.53 -23.20 -3.99
C TYR A 608 18.68 -23.75 -5.12
N LYS A 609 17.73 -24.63 -4.75
CA LYS A 609 16.76 -25.22 -5.65
C LYS A 609 15.99 -24.15 -6.43
N ASP A 610 15.47 -24.55 -7.59
CA ASP A 610 14.73 -23.68 -8.51
C ASP A 610 15.51 -22.42 -8.95
N ASN A 611 16.84 -22.49 -8.94
CA ASN A 611 17.73 -21.37 -9.23
C ASN A 611 17.46 -20.13 -8.34
N ARG A 612 17.14 -20.34 -7.06
CA ARG A 612 16.92 -19.24 -6.10
C ARG A 612 18.24 -18.69 -5.56
N ARG A 613 18.26 -17.40 -5.23
CA ARG A 613 19.43 -16.73 -4.64
C ARG A 613 19.63 -17.09 -3.17
N TYR A 614 18.55 -17.29 -2.44
CA TYR A 614 18.55 -17.56 -1.01
C TYR A 614 17.78 -18.85 -0.68
N ALA A 615 18.04 -19.42 0.49
CA ALA A 615 17.26 -20.53 1.03
C ALA A 615 15.84 -20.05 1.36
N GLY A 616 14.80 -20.74 0.88
CA GLY A 616 13.41 -20.44 1.23
C GLY A 616 12.44 -20.52 0.06
N THR A 617 11.36 -19.72 0.12
CA THR A 617 10.30 -19.59 -0.89
C THR A 617 10.41 -18.23 -1.60
N ASP A 618 9.46 -17.88 -2.47
CA ASP A 618 9.45 -16.57 -3.15
C ASP A 618 9.40 -15.40 -2.15
N THR A 619 8.59 -15.51 -1.09
CA THR A 619 8.40 -14.43 -0.09
C THR A 619 9.14 -14.65 1.22
N ARG A 620 9.88 -15.75 1.40
CA ARG A 620 10.57 -16.09 2.64
C ARG A 620 12.01 -16.45 2.39
N ILE A 621 12.92 -15.85 3.17
CA ILE A 621 14.31 -16.27 3.27
C ILE A 621 14.51 -16.93 4.63
N TRP A 622 15.13 -18.10 4.65
CA TRP A 622 15.38 -18.87 5.87
C TRP A 622 16.84 -18.72 6.28
N ILE A 623 17.09 -17.98 7.35
CA ILE A 623 18.43 -17.75 7.88
C ILE A 623 18.67 -18.66 9.08
N ARG A 624 19.80 -19.38 9.09
CA ARG A 624 20.16 -20.34 10.14
C ARG A 624 21.29 -19.85 11.02
N GLN A 625 21.21 -20.13 12.32
CA GLN A 625 22.36 -19.94 13.19
C GLN A 625 23.19 -21.22 13.21
N LEU A 626 24.47 -21.09 12.86
CA LEU A 626 25.44 -22.18 12.91
C LEU A 626 26.48 -21.93 14.00
N ARG A 627 26.93 -23.02 14.63
CA ARG A 627 28.10 -22.96 15.51
C ARG A 627 29.37 -22.74 14.69
N ALA A 628 30.33 -22.03 15.27
CA ALA A 628 31.67 -21.98 14.70
C ALA A 628 32.34 -23.36 14.84
N GLN A 629 32.96 -23.86 13.78
CA GLN A 629 33.70 -25.13 13.77
C GLN A 629 35.07 -24.95 13.13
N TYR A 630 36.10 -25.61 13.69
CA TYR A 630 37.41 -25.77 13.06
C TYR A 630 37.92 -27.21 13.23
N ASN A 631 38.11 -27.93 12.13
CA ASN A 631 38.69 -29.28 12.15
C ASN A 631 40.03 -29.30 11.41
N GLY A 632 41.13 -29.56 12.13
CA GLY A 632 42.50 -29.47 11.61
C GLY A 632 42.89 -30.42 10.48
N GLU A 633 42.24 -31.59 10.32
CA GLU A 633 42.55 -32.54 9.23
C GLU A 633 41.80 -32.24 7.91
N HIS A 634 40.67 -31.52 7.99
CA HIS A 634 39.80 -31.17 6.87
C HIS A 634 39.31 -29.73 7.01
N GLY A 635 40.22 -28.80 7.31
CA GLY A 635 39.89 -27.40 7.59
C GLY A 635 38.76 -26.95 6.70
N ILE A 636 37.67 -26.44 7.28
CA ILE A 636 36.59 -25.86 6.49
C ILE A 636 37.26 -24.74 5.69
N LYS A 637 37.50 -24.99 4.39
CA LYS A 637 38.36 -24.12 3.59
C LYS A 637 37.64 -22.83 3.20
N ASN A 638 36.32 -22.79 3.34
CA ASN A 638 35.50 -21.60 3.12
C ASN A 638 34.06 -21.82 3.66
N TYR A 639 33.27 -20.75 3.71
CA TYR A 639 31.86 -20.78 4.10
C TYR A 639 31.01 -21.74 3.26
N VAL A 640 31.38 -21.92 1.99
CA VAL A 640 30.70 -22.82 1.05
C VAL A 640 30.88 -24.28 1.46
N ASP A 641 32.07 -24.71 1.86
CA ASP A 641 32.35 -26.06 2.38
C ASP A 641 31.62 -26.30 3.70
N MET A 642 31.47 -25.26 4.52
CA MET A 642 30.64 -25.27 5.73
C MET A 642 29.17 -25.55 5.43
N ALA A 643 28.68 -24.99 4.32
CA ALA A 643 27.33 -25.22 3.81
C ALA A 643 27.19 -26.53 2.99
N LYS A 644 28.25 -26.98 2.30
CA LYS A 644 28.29 -28.12 1.36
C LYS A 644 28.65 -29.46 1.99
N HIS A 645 29.67 -29.54 2.85
CA HIS A 645 30.21 -30.82 3.42
C HIS A 645 29.38 -31.35 4.59
N VAL A 646 28.09 -31.20 4.40
CA VAL A 646 26.95 -31.60 5.20
C VAL A 646 26.67 -33.09 5.10
N ASP A 647 27.08 -33.74 4.01
CA ASP A 647 26.54 -35.05 3.62
C ASP A 647 27.48 -36.25 3.83
N GLU A 648 28.69 -36.04 4.37
CA GLU A 648 29.58 -37.17 4.63
C GLU A 648 29.99 -37.22 6.10
N ARG A 649 29.25 -38.06 6.83
CA ARG A 649 29.54 -38.74 8.11
C ARG A 649 28.65 -38.28 9.28
N SER A 650 27.78 -39.22 9.65
CA SER A 650 27.01 -39.35 10.91
C SER A 650 25.57 -38.83 10.89
N GLU A 651 24.64 -39.70 11.32
CA GLU A 651 23.20 -39.47 11.50
C GLU A 651 22.87 -38.46 12.65
N ASP A 652 23.88 -37.77 13.18
CA ASP A 652 23.81 -37.01 14.42
C ASP A 652 23.77 -35.49 14.25
N GLU A 653 23.72 -34.99 13.02
CA GLU A 653 23.99 -33.58 12.73
C GLU A 653 22.82 -32.89 12.01
N TRP A 654 21.71 -32.76 12.74
CA TRP A 654 20.41 -32.27 12.30
C TRP A 654 20.43 -30.86 11.64
N TRP A 655 21.43 -30.02 11.92
CA TRP A 655 21.58 -28.70 11.26
C TRP A 655 22.15 -28.79 9.84
N ARG A 656 22.71 -29.95 9.45
CA ARG A 656 23.48 -30.07 8.21
C ARG A 656 22.61 -30.03 6.97
N VAL A 657 21.40 -30.59 6.95
CA VAL A 657 20.58 -30.58 5.73
C VAL A 657 19.79 -29.28 5.61
N ASN A 658 20.18 -28.38 4.71
CA ASN A 658 19.32 -27.27 4.28
C ASN A 658 18.35 -27.80 3.19
N PRO A 659 17.03 -27.87 3.45
CA PRO A 659 16.07 -28.47 2.52
C PRO A 659 15.97 -27.71 1.18
N TYR A 660 16.45 -26.47 1.14
CA TYR A 660 16.47 -25.61 -0.05
C TYR A 660 17.78 -25.71 -0.85
N TRP A 661 18.81 -26.40 -0.34
CA TRP A 661 20.10 -26.51 -1.03
C TRP A 661 19.97 -27.27 -2.35
N ASN A 662 20.66 -26.80 -3.40
CA ASN A 662 20.73 -27.50 -4.68
C ASN A 662 21.83 -28.57 -4.63
N THR A 663 21.43 -29.84 -4.60
CA THR A 663 22.34 -31.00 -4.55
C THR A 663 23.12 -31.21 -5.84
N ASP A 664 22.69 -30.60 -6.96
CA ASP A 664 23.30 -30.79 -8.27
C ASP A 664 24.43 -29.76 -8.55
N ASN A 665 24.67 -28.81 -7.64
CA ASN A 665 25.73 -27.81 -7.71
C ASN A 665 26.98 -28.28 -6.93
N GLU A 666 27.67 -29.30 -7.47
CA GLU A 666 28.98 -29.76 -6.99
C GLU A 666 30.10 -28.75 -7.28
#